data_AF-A0A9W7W078-F1
#
_entry.id   AF-A0A9W7W078-F1
#
_cell.length_a   1.000
_cell.length_b   1.000
_cell.length_c   1.000
_cell.angle_alpha   90.00
_cell.angle_beta   90.00
_cell.angle_gamma   90.00
#
_symmetry.space_group_name_H-M   'P 1'
#
loop_
_entity.id
_entity.type
_entity.pdbx_description
1 polymer ?
#
loop_
_entity_poly.entity_id
_entity_poly.type
_entity_poly.pdbx_seq_one_letter_code
_entity_poly.pdbx_strand_id
1 'polypeptide(L)'
;MAPAALLPDSSATPTPATSGEHKCVEAAETDVLVVGAGPAGLMLGTNLVRYGIRTIIIDDRVTKTSTGRADGLQPKSIETLKQLRLADPLLKQGVKVYDICFWSDDREAGQSLRRTRRGVHYPADAVDVLDPYILLVHQGMVEKTFIDDMESQGTKVSRSMPFRSLQLSSASAIETVAGHDASHVISSRFVVGTDGAHSAVRRFIPDATPEGSSSDAIWGVLDGVIETDFPDLWSKVVVHSEVHGNVLCIPRERNMTRLYIELKPEGGTPVSKSQATEDFVMARAKQIMAPYSLSWHSVEWFGVYIIAQRVAKRFMDNSQQVFIAGDASHTHSPKAAQGMNTSMHDTLNLGWKLNLSIRGLAKPELLATYEHERQKIAKELIEFDYEHANAFHAGSDAKALAENFRTNVRFISGVGAEYGPNILNRPLEDGSRGALSPGVILPPARATRYVDANPVDLQLDIPMLGQFRIYFLCGANLSAALPFLTQVCEHVSDSHSSPLRRLTTAAKASYGTRPRPRSPQDASMQLQRYVAASDLFTYALVTAAAKDSFEIADLPPLIQASRWTVYLDDIPESDTRREGCLDKWLGGLMDREVAIVNVRPDGYVGSHAISSPFAVNLGSTDQYLNGPRIIELAKQHGIEAVHPGYGFLSENAAFAKACTDAGVKFIGPPWRAIEAMGDKSRSKEIMIEAGVPCIPGYHGAEQDPAHLAEQAEKIGYPVLLKAVKGGGGKGMRIVTAPEDFQQQLDSAKSEARSSFGDDVMLVEKYITTPRHIEVQVFADQHGNALALGERDCSIQRRHQKILEESPAPNLPEEVRQDLWDKARQAALAVGYEGAGTVEFIFDNDSGDFFFMEMNTRLQVEHPVTEMVTGLDLVHWQILVAEGKPLPLTQAEVERRIKERGHAIEARIYAEDPSMNFVPSTGRLLHLRTPVENESVRVDAGFVQGDEVSAHYDPMIAKLIVSGADRRAALQKMERALEEYEIAGPITNIEFLKRCVASPAFMKGEVETGYINKHHDELFARETVPDEVWSQAALALYQAEQLQHGLTLPAQTIGFGNAPQPREFHLLESSSDPQVTNPTVPVRVLQIDPDTFSVSVGSGKEFQTVTSSYDARANTLTSFYPNTRLSTALVRDPESNNLTLFQQGRQFRLQLATPKYLKEALGQKDVANSVLAPMPCKVLRVEVAEGDEVKKNQALVVIESMKMETVIRSPQDGKIARVVHKAGDLCKAGTALVEFDGADEEGKS
;
A
#
# COMPACT_ATOMS: atom_id res chain seq x y z
N MET A 1 -24.90 71.40 22.52
CA MET A 1 -25.72 71.06 21.34
C MET A 1 -24.85 70.25 20.40
N ALA A 2 -25.34 69.10 19.90
CA ALA A 2 -24.86 68.53 18.63
C ALA A 2 -25.45 69.40 17.49
N PRO A 3 -24.85 69.48 16.28
CA PRO A 3 -24.58 68.35 15.35
C PRO A 3 -23.10 68.29 14.89
N ALA A 4 -22.52 67.24 14.30
CA ALA A 4 -22.83 66.51 13.05
C ALA A 4 -22.89 67.41 11.79
N ALA A 5 -22.39 67.06 10.61
CA ALA A 5 -21.42 66.05 10.14
C ALA A 5 -21.03 66.43 8.68
N LEU A 6 -19.96 65.87 8.10
CA LEU A 6 -19.80 65.47 6.67
C LEU A 6 -18.30 65.33 6.26
N LEU A 7 -17.99 64.15 5.70
CA LEU A 7 -16.88 63.84 4.77
C LEU A 7 -17.46 63.88 3.33
N PRO A 8 -16.71 63.75 2.20
CA PRO A 8 -15.30 63.30 2.01
C PRO A 8 -14.46 64.37 1.22
N ASP A 9 -13.39 64.15 0.43
CA ASP A 9 -12.79 62.92 -0.14
C ASP A 9 -11.30 63.02 -0.58
N SER A 10 -10.72 61.83 -0.82
CA SER A 10 -9.61 61.38 -1.70
C SER A 10 -8.41 62.24 -2.15
N SER A 11 -7.28 61.53 -2.16
CA SER A 11 -6.11 61.62 -3.09
C SER A 11 -5.03 62.72 -2.88
N ALA A 12 -3.91 62.31 -2.27
CA ALA A 12 -2.54 62.56 -2.78
C ALA A 12 -1.49 61.88 -1.88
N THR A 13 -0.52 61.19 -2.49
CA THR A 13 0.71 60.68 -1.84
C THR A 13 1.74 61.78 -1.61
N PRO A 14 2.56 61.72 -0.54
CA PRO A 14 3.85 62.39 -0.50
C PRO A 14 5.03 61.40 -0.42
N THR A 15 6.08 61.71 -1.19
CA THR A 15 7.41 61.09 -1.19
C THR A 15 8.24 61.50 0.06
N PRO A 16 9.38 60.84 0.36
CA PRO A 16 9.94 60.82 1.72
C PRO A 16 10.70 62.08 2.12
N ALA A 17 10.60 62.44 3.40
CA ALA A 17 11.49 63.40 4.06
C ALA A 17 12.78 62.72 4.54
N THR A 18 13.91 63.39 4.33
CA THR A 18 15.27 62.87 4.59
C THR A 18 15.74 63.01 6.03
N SER A 19 16.50 62.00 6.48
CA SER A 19 17.58 62.08 7.48
C SER A 19 17.29 62.80 8.81
N GLY A 20 16.81 62.04 9.80
CA GLY A 20 17.06 62.30 11.22
C GLY A 20 18.10 61.32 11.77
N GLU A 21 19.03 61.78 12.58
CA GLU A 21 20.10 60.97 13.16
C GLU A 21 19.54 59.90 14.11
N HIS A 22 19.51 58.64 13.67
CA HIS A 22 19.25 57.52 14.58
C HIS A 22 20.44 57.31 15.50
N LYS A 23 20.22 57.48 16.81
CA LYS A 23 21.15 57.00 17.84
C LYS A 23 21.43 55.52 17.58
N CYS A 24 22.71 55.18 17.48
CA CYS A 24 23.15 53.81 17.26
C CYS A 24 22.81 52.97 18.51
N VAL A 25 21.72 52.21 18.45
CA VAL A 25 21.41 51.13 19.39
C VAL A 25 22.15 49.90 18.88
N GLU A 26 22.88 49.19 19.74
CA GLU A 26 23.57 47.95 19.35
C GLU A 26 22.58 46.96 18.75
N ALA A 27 22.79 46.57 17.49
CA ALA A 27 21.96 45.60 16.80
C ALA A 27 22.24 44.20 17.38
N ALA A 28 21.19 43.53 17.88
CA ALA A 28 21.33 42.18 18.41
C ALA A 28 21.42 41.16 17.26
N GLU A 29 22.47 40.35 17.22
CA GLU A 29 22.62 39.28 16.22
C GLU A 29 22.13 37.91 16.72
N THR A 30 21.40 37.19 15.88
CA THR A 30 20.94 35.82 16.14
C THR A 30 21.01 34.95 14.87
N ASP A 31 21.01 33.62 15.00
CA ASP A 31 20.83 32.76 13.83
C ASP A 31 19.34 32.69 13.44
N VAL A 32 18.44 32.58 14.43
CA VAL A 32 16.98 32.60 14.25
C VAL A 32 16.32 33.65 15.15
N LEU A 33 15.36 34.40 14.62
CA LEU A 33 14.44 35.23 15.37
C LEU A 33 13.04 34.60 15.36
N VAL A 34 12.53 34.27 16.53
CA VAL A 34 11.16 33.75 16.72
C VAL A 34 10.26 34.89 17.20
N VAL A 35 9.20 35.15 16.46
CA VAL A 35 8.21 36.19 16.76
C VAL A 35 6.96 35.52 17.33
N GLY A 36 6.60 35.87 18.57
CA GLY A 36 5.58 35.18 19.36
C GLY A 36 6.18 34.10 20.27
N ALA A 37 5.71 34.06 21.51
CA ALA A 37 6.08 33.08 22.53
C ALA A 37 4.86 32.26 22.99
N GLY A 38 3.99 31.88 22.05
CA GLY A 38 2.97 30.84 22.27
C GLY A 38 3.58 29.44 22.17
N PRO A 39 2.77 28.37 22.27
CA PRO A 39 3.26 26.99 22.21
C PRO A 39 4.14 26.66 20.99
N ALA A 40 3.80 27.15 19.80
CA ALA A 40 4.65 27.04 18.60
C ALA A 40 6.03 27.68 18.79
N GLY A 41 6.07 29.00 19.05
CA GLY A 41 7.33 29.74 19.19
C GLY A 41 8.21 29.23 20.33
N LEU A 42 7.60 28.77 21.43
CA LEU A 42 8.32 28.17 22.55
C LEU A 42 8.82 26.75 22.24
N MET A 43 8.07 25.91 21.52
CA MET A 43 8.54 24.61 21.04
C MET A 43 9.72 24.78 20.08
N LEU A 44 9.62 25.73 19.13
CA LEU A 44 10.72 26.07 18.22
C LEU A 44 11.96 26.53 18.99
N GLY A 45 11.79 27.52 19.87
CA GLY A 45 12.86 28.09 20.68
C GLY A 45 13.56 27.02 21.53
N THR A 46 12.79 26.17 22.21
CA THR A 46 13.30 25.08 23.05
C THR A 46 14.16 24.11 22.23
N ASN A 47 13.69 23.69 21.06
CA ASN A 47 14.45 22.80 20.18
C ASN A 47 15.75 23.48 19.68
N LEU A 48 15.66 24.71 19.16
CA LEU A 48 16.82 25.43 18.64
C LEU A 48 17.88 25.70 19.72
N VAL A 49 17.46 26.08 20.94
CA VAL A 49 18.36 26.26 22.09
C VAL A 49 19.04 24.94 22.44
N ARG A 50 18.29 23.83 22.58
CA ARG A 50 18.85 22.49 22.84
C ARG A 50 19.78 21.99 21.73
N TYR A 51 19.57 22.43 20.49
CA TYR A 51 20.47 22.17 19.37
C TYR A 51 21.71 23.08 19.35
N GLY A 52 21.83 24.08 20.23
CA GLY A 52 22.95 25.03 20.26
C GLY A 52 22.90 26.11 19.17
N ILE A 53 21.69 26.45 18.69
CA ILE A 53 21.45 27.51 17.70
C ILE A 53 21.13 28.82 18.41
N ARG A 54 21.82 29.91 18.05
CA ARG A 54 21.53 31.24 18.64
C ARG A 54 20.13 31.66 18.23
N THR A 55 19.29 31.88 19.23
CA THR A 55 17.86 32.12 19.04
C THR A 55 17.40 33.25 19.95
N ILE A 56 16.73 34.25 19.38
CA ILE A 56 16.04 35.31 20.13
C ILE A 56 14.54 35.08 19.96
N ILE A 57 13.78 35.24 21.05
CA ILE A 57 12.32 35.08 21.06
C ILE A 57 11.71 36.39 21.56
N ILE A 58 10.90 37.04 20.71
CA ILE A 58 10.21 38.30 21.04
C ILE A 58 8.70 38.08 21.16
N ASP A 59 8.04 38.76 22.08
CA ASP A 59 6.60 38.64 22.30
C ASP A 59 6.01 39.98 22.79
N ASP A 60 4.88 40.37 22.23
CA ASP A 60 4.19 41.63 22.56
C ASP A 60 3.54 41.60 23.96
N ARG A 61 3.20 40.43 24.50
CA ARG A 61 2.56 40.35 25.82
C ARG A 61 3.55 40.79 26.90
N VAL A 62 3.06 41.61 27.84
CA VAL A 62 3.82 42.07 29.01
C VAL A 62 4.22 40.92 29.93
N THR A 63 3.36 39.90 30.04
CA THR A 63 3.57 38.72 30.89
C THR A 63 3.31 37.42 30.12
N LYS A 64 3.82 36.29 30.65
CA LYS A 64 3.42 34.95 30.20
C LYS A 64 1.93 34.70 30.45
N THR A 65 1.36 33.70 29.77
CA THR A 65 -0.05 33.32 29.97
C THR A 65 -0.27 32.74 31.36
N SER A 66 -1.19 33.31 32.14
CA SER A 66 -1.59 32.82 33.46
C SER A 66 -2.60 31.68 33.37
N THR A 67 -3.64 31.83 32.57
CA THR A 67 -4.78 30.91 32.41
C THR A 67 -5.36 30.97 30.99
N GLY A 68 -6.16 29.95 30.63
CA GLY A 68 -7.15 29.93 29.54
C GLY A 68 -6.82 30.55 28.17
N ARG A 69 -6.41 29.72 27.19
CA ARG A 69 -6.54 30.01 25.74
C ARG A 69 -6.64 28.74 24.90
N ALA A 70 -5.79 27.75 25.18
CA ALA A 70 -5.86 26.40 24.64
C ALA A 70 -5.57 25.39 25.76
N ASP A 71 -6.18 24.21 25.69
CA ASP A 71 -6.00 23.13 26.66
C ASP A 71 -5.84 21.79 25.93
N GLY A 72 -5.27 20.81 26.64
CA GLY A 72 -5.23 19.42 26.20
C GLY A 72 -4.01 19.08 25.35
N LEU A 73 -3.31 18.03 25.75
CA LEU A 73 -2.25 17.39 24.97
C LEU A 73 -2.76 16.05 24.44
N GLN A 74 -2.70 15.89 23.12
CA GLN A 74 -3.02 14.64 22.43
C GLN A 74 -1.92 13.59 22.70
N PRO A 75 -2.23 12.28 22.60
CA PRO A 75 -1.26 11.20 22.80
C PRO A 75 0.09 11.44 22.10
N LYS A 76 0.09 11.87 20.83
CA LYS A 76 1.36 12.11 20.12
C LYS A 76 2.18 13.27 20.69
N SER A 77 1.55 14.33 21.19
CA SER A 77 2.26 15.42 21.86
C SER A 77 2.80 15.02 23.22
N ILE A 78 2.11 14.11 23.93
CA ILE A 78 2.62 13.51 25.17
C ILE A 78 3.89 12.70 24.86
N GLU A 79 3.90 11.88 23.80
CA GLU A 79 5.10 11.18 23.33
C GLU A 79 6.26 12.13 22.97
N THR A 80 6.00 13.18 22.20
CA THR A 80 7.02 14.19 21.84
C THR A 80 7.60 14.86 23.09
N LEU A 81 6.76 15.21 24.07
CA LEU A 81 7.22 15.77 25.34
C LEU A 81 7.98 14.74 26.19
N LYS A 82 7.64 13.44 26.11
CA LYS A 82 8.42 12.35 26.73
C LYS A 82 9.80 12.21 26.05
N GLN A 83 9.89 12.30 24.72
CA GLN A 83 11.17 12.29 23.98
C GLN A 83 12.04 13.53 24.26
N LEU A 84 11.41 14.69 24.49
CA LEU A 84 12.07 15.91 24.97
C LEU A 84 12.43 15.86 26.46
N ARG A 85 11.92 14.87 27.22
CA ARG A 85 12.03 14.78 28.69
C ARG A 85 11.40 15.99 29.42
N LEU A 86 10.32 16.52 28.87
CA LEU A 86 9.54 17.67 29.40
C LEU A 86 8.11 17.31 29.84
N ALA A 87 7.70 16.04 29.73
CA ALA A 87 6.33 15.62 30.06
C ALA A 87 6.04 15.55 31.57
N ASP A 88 7.02 15.20 32.42
CA ASP A 88 6.76 14.84 33.83
C ASP A 88 6.04 15.91 34.67
N PRO A 89 6.39 17.22 34.59
CA PRO A 89 5.67 18.25 35.34
C PRO A 89 4.20 18.37 34.94
N LEU A 90 3.89 18.08 33.67
CA LEU A 90 2.55 18.13 33.09
C LEU A 90 1.76 16.87 33.43
N LEU A 91 2.37 15.69 33.31
CA LEU A 91 1.77 14.39 33.67
C LEU A 91 1.42 14.29 35.16
N LYS A 92 2.14 15.00 36.04
CA LYS A 92 1.90 15.05 37.49
C LYS A 92 0.77 16.02 37.89
N GLN A 93 0.47 17.03 37.08
CA GLN A 93 -0.45 18.13 37.44
C GLN A 93 -1.73 18.18 36.59
N GLY A 94 -1.69 17.63 35.38
CA GLY A 94 -2.83 17.61 34.46
C GLY A 94 -3.84 16.52 34.78
N VAL A 95 -5.07 16.72 34.31
CA VAL A 95 -6.15 15.74 34.43
C VAL A 95 -6.11 14.79 33.24
N LYS A 96 -6.11 13.48 33.50
CA LYS A 96 -6.15 12.45 32.45
C LYS A 96 -7.59 12.04 32.19
N VAL A 97 -8.08 12.27 30.97
CA VAL A 97 -9.44 11.88 30.56
C VAL A 97 -9.36 10.74 29.55
N TYR A 98 -9.90 9.59 29.97
CA TYR A 98 -9.90 8.33 29.23
C TYR A 98 -11.18 8.10 28.42
N ASP A 99 -12.24 8.87 28.69
CA ASP A 99 -13.56 8.64 28.13
C ASP A 99 -14.27 9.93 27.67
N ILE A 100 -15.27 9.72 26.82
CA ILE A 100 -16.16 10.75 26.30
C ILE A 100 -17.62 10.32 26.52
N CYS A 101 -18.44 11.22 27.04
CA CYS A 101 -19.87 11.04 27.24
C CYS A 101 -20.66 11.98 26.31
N PHE A 102 -21.80 11.50 25.85
CA PHE A 102 -22.76 12.26 25.06
C PHE A 102 -24.10 12.24 25.79
N TRP A 103 -24.75 13.40 25.84
CA TRP A 103 -26.04 13.63 26.48
C TRP A 103 -26.95 14.41 25.53
N SER A 104 -28.26 14.15 25.56
CA SER A 104 -29.26 14.86 24.77
C SER A 104 -30.58 14.96 25.54
N ASP A 105 -31.35 16.02 25.30
CA ASP A 105 -32.79 16.01 25.50
C ASP A 105 -33.47 15.32 24.30
N ASP A 106 -34.73 14.91 24.48
CA ASP A 106 -35.55 14.23 23.47
C ASP A 106 -37.00 14.65 23.71
N ARG A 107 -37.46 15.66 22.98
CA ARG A 107 -38.78 16.27 23.21
C ARG A 107 -39.93 15.46 22.62
N GLU A 108 -39.71 14.71 21.55
CA GLU A 108 -40.73 13.83 20.98
C GLU A 108 -41.08 12.68 21.92
N ALA A 109 -40.10 12.14 22.65
CA ALA A 109 -40.33 11.17 23.73
C ALA A 109 -40.70 11.80 25.09
N GLY A 110 -40.68 13.14 25.20
CA GLY A 110 -40.96 13.87 26.45
C GLY A 110 -39.93 13.64 27.57
N GLN A 111 -38.68 13.28 27.22
CA GLN A 111 -37.65 12.90 28.19
C GLN A 111 -36.71 14.06 28.54
N SER A 112 -36.43 14.21 29.84
CA SER A 112 -35.37 15.10 30.33
C SER A 112 -33.98 14.64 29.90
N LEU A 113 -33.02 15.57 29.87
CA LEU A 113 -31.62 15.36 29.49
C LEU A 113 -31.04 14.02 30.02
N ARG A 114 -30.68 13.12 29.10
CA ARG A 114 -30.18 11.76 29.39
C ARG A 114 -28.87 11.44 28.66
N ARG A 115 -28.05 10.54 29.22
CA ARG A 115 -26.83 10.05 28.58
C ARG A 115 -27.20 9.16 27.38
N THR A 116 -26.76 9.53 26.19
CA THR A 116 -26.99 8.79 24.94
C THR A 116 -25.86 7.82 24.62
N ARG A 117 -24.61 8.16 24.97
CA ARG A 117 -23.43 7.29 24.78
C ARG A 117 -22.34 7.59 25.82
N ARG A 118 -21.54 6.58 26.16
CA ARG A 118 -20.21 6.70 26.78
C ARG A 118 -19.25 5.83 26.00
N GLY A 119 -18.02 6.27 25.78
CA GLY A 119 -17.00 5.51 25.06
C GLY A 119 -15.58 5.87 25.51
N VAL A 120 -14.64 4.97 25.24
CA VAL A 120 -13.20 5.24 25.41
C VAL A 120 -12.78 6.31 24.39
N HIS A 121 -11.97 7.27 24.81
CA HIS A 121 -11.58 8.42 23.98
C HIS A 121 -10.60 8.01 22.86
N TYR A 122 -9.66 7.11 23.16
CA TYR A 122 -8.75 6.50 22.18
C TYR A 122 -8.85 4.96 22.30
N PRO A 123 -9.78 4.32 21.59
CA PRO A 123 -9.99 2.87 21.68
C PRO A 123 -8.94 2.13 20.84
N ALA A 124 -8.40 1.04 21.39
CA ALA A 124 -7.17 0.39 20.90
C ALA A 124 -7.34 -0.33 19.54
N ASP A 125 -8.57 -0.68 19.17
CA ASP A 125 -8.93 -1.21 17.85
C ASP A 125 -8.82 -0.15 16.74
N ALA A 126 -9.04 1.13 17.08
CA ALA A 126 -9.03 2.22 16.10
C ALA A 126 -7.70 3.00 16.05
N VAL A 127 -6.95 3.08 17.16
CA VAL A 127 -5.65 3.75 17.21
C VAL A 127 -4.68 3.11 18.21
N ASP A 128 -3.43 2.91 17.78
CA ASP A 128 -2.34 2.37 18.60
C ASP A 128 -1.57 3.52 19.26
N VAL A 129 -1.68 3.65 20.59
CA VAL A 129 -1.06 4.71 21.41
C VAL A 129 -0.63 4.18 22.78
N LEU A 130 0.51 4.65 23.28
CA LEU A 130 0.99 4.33 24.63
C LEU A 130 0.15 4.96 25.75
N ASP A 131 -0.33 6.18 25.53
CA ASP A 131 -1.14 6.96 26.48
C ASP A 131 -2.55 7.13 25.90
N PRO A 132 -3.49 6.19 26.13
CA PRO A 132 -4.86 6.24 25.58
C PRO A 132 -5.77 7.22 26.34
N TYR A 133 -5.28 8.44 26.55
CA TYR A 133 -5.99 9.54 27.23
C TYR A 133 -5.53 10.89 26.70
N ILE A 134 -6.43 11.87 26.78
CA ILE A 134 -6.06 13.28 26.58
C ILE A 134 -5.62 13.84 27.93
N LEU A 135 -4.48 14.54 27.95
CA LEU A 135 -3.94 15.16 29.17
C LEU A 135 -4.35 16.64 29.21
N LEU A 136 -5.34 16.96 30.03
CA LEU A 136 -5.84 18.31 30.20
C LEU A 136 -4.90 19.10 31.11
N VAL A 137 -4.18 20.03 30.48
CA VAL A 137 -3.36 21.07 31.09
C VAL A 137 -3.64 22.38 30.36
N HIS A 138 -3.65 23.50 31.07
CA HIS A 138 -3.80 24.82 30.46
C HIS A 138 -2.52 25.26 29.74
N GLN A 139 -2.65 26.02 28.65
CA GLN A 139 -1.54 26.56 27.86
C GLN A 139 -0.41 27.18 28.71
N GLY A 140 -0.75 27.89 29.80
CA GLY A 140 0.25 28.50 30.70
C GLY A 140 1.19 27.52 31.39
N MET A 141 0.76 26.27 31.66
CA MET A 141 1.65 25.21 32.16
C MET A 141 2.63 24.75 31.07
N VAL A 142 2.14 24.57 29.85
CA VAL A 142 2.96 24.15 28.70
C VAL A 142 3.96 25.25 28.33
N GLU A 143 3.52 26.51 28.26
CA GLU A 143 4.40 27.68 28.07
C GLU A 143 5.47 27.74 29.17
N LYS A 144 5.09 27.52 30.44
CA LYS A 144 6.04 27.51 31.57
C LYS A 144 7.09 26.41 31.42
N THR A 145 6.70 25.19 31.04
CA THR A 145 7.65 24.08 30.88
C THR A 145 8.75 24.40 29.86
N PHE A 146 8.39 24.98 28.71
CA PHE A 146 9.38 25.43 27.71
C PHE A 146 10.22 26.62 28.16
N ILE A 147 9.61 27.61 28.84
CA ILE A 147 10.34 28.77 29.36
C ILE A 147 11.36 28.33 30.42
N ASP A 148 10.96 27.52 31.40
CA ASP A 148 11.84 27.01 32.44
C ASP A 148 13.03 26.22 31.84
N ASP A 149 12.79 25.42 30.79
CA ASP A 149 13.84 24.66 30.10
C ASP A 149 14.86 25.58 29.39
N MET A 150 14.38 26.55 28.61
CA MET A 150 15.24 27.53 27.93
C MET A 150 15.99 28.42 28.92
N GLU A 151 15.36 28.85 30.01
CA GLU A 151 15.99 29.64 31.07
C GLU A 151 17.09 28.85 31.78
N SER A 152 16.91 27.54 31.97
CA SER A 152 17.96 26.65 32.51
C SER A 152 19.20 26.54 31.61
N GLN A 153 19.06 26.90 30.32
CA GLN A 153 20.12 26.93 29.31
C GLN A 153 20.56 28.38 28.98
N GLY A 154 20.05 29.39 29.70
CA GLY A 154 20.47 30.80 29.57
C GLY A 154 19.66 31.66 28.60
N THR A 155 18.65 31.11 27.92
CA THR A 155 17.82 31.85 26.94
C THR A 155 16.52 32.34 27.58
N LYS A 156 16.13 33.59 27.31
CA LYS A 156 14.91 34.23 27.84
C LYS A 156 14.01 34.76 26.72
N VAL A 157 12.72 34.88 26.99
CA VAL A 157 11.75 35.54 26.11
C VAL A 157 11.74 37.04 26.38
N SER A 158 11.99 37.83 25.34
CA SER A 158 11.86 39.29 25.37
C SER A 158 10.39 39.70 25.30
N ARG A 159 9.82 40.12 26.43
CA ARG A 159 8.42 40.57 26.58
C ARG A 159 8.25 42.06 26.26
N SER A 160 7.02 42.49 26.01
CA SER A 160 6.68 43.86 25.57
C SER A 160 7.46 44.32 24.33
N MET A 161 7.73 43.38 23.42
CA MET A 161 8.55 43.60 22.22
C MET A 161 7.76 43.24 20.96
N PRO A 162 6.76 44.06 20.56
CA PRO A 162 6.01 43.83 19.32
C PRO A 162 6.92 43.89 18.10
N PHE A 163 6.71 42.98 17.17
CA PHE A 163 7.26 43.06 15.81
C PHE A 163 6.63 44.23 15.05
N ARG A 164 7.44 45.00 14.31
CA ARG A 164 6.97 46.14 13.49
C ARG A 164 7.14 45.88 12.00
N SER A 165 8.35 45.53 11.57
CA SER A 165 8.69 45.28 10.17
C SER A 165 9.96 44.45 10.06
N LEU A 166 10.15 43.83 8.90
CA LEU A 166 11.42 43.24 8.50
C LEU A 166 11.88 43.77 7.14
N GLN A 167 13.18 43.79 6.90
CA GLN A 167 13.79 44.13 5.62
C GLN A 167 14.98 43.20 5.34
N LEU A 168 15.12 42.77 4.09
CA LEU A 168 16.29 42.04 3.61
C LEU A 168 17.46 43.01 3.42
N SER A 169 18.57 42.77 4.11
CA SER A 169 19.83 43.49 3.91
C SER A 169 20.57 42.97 2.67
N SER A 170 21.54 43.74 2.17
CA SER A 170 22.42 43.34 1.06
C SER A 170 23.35 42.16 1.39
N ALA A 171 23.43 41.73 2.65
CA ALA A 171 24.31 40.67 3.14
C ALA A 171 23.57 39.33 3.41
N SER A 172 22.37 39.14 2.84
CA SER A 172 21.51 37.96 3.08
C SER A 172 21.05 37.77 4.53
N ALA A 173 21.19 38.79 5.38
CA ALA A 173 20.59 38.84 6.71
C ALA A 173 19.27 39.62 6.68
N ILE A 174 18.32 39.25 7.54
CA ILE A 174 17.06 39.95 7.76
C ILE A 174 17.22 40.88 8.96
N GLU A 175 17.05 42.18 8.73
CA GLU A 175 16.94 43.18 9.78
C GLU A 175 15.46 43.30 10.20
N THR A 176 15.18 43.03 11.47
CA THR A 176 13.83 43.13 12.05
C THR A 176 13.76 44.27 13.05
N VAL A 177 12.77 45.13 12.88
CA VAL A 177 12.47 46.25 13.79
C VAL A 177 11.40 45.82 14.79
N ALA A 178 11.68 46.03 16.08
CA ALA A 178 10.80 45.62 17.17
C ALA A 178 10.71 46.67 18.30
N GLY A 179 9.70 46.49 19.17
CA GLY A 179 9.42 47.37 20.31
C GLY A 179 8.33 48.41 20.02
N HIS A 180 7.72 48.94 21.08
CA HIS A 180 6.65 49.94 20.95
C HIS A 180 7.14 51.20 20.21
N ASP A 181 8.34 51.69 20.51
CA ASP A 181 8.94 52.88 19.90
C ASP A 181 9.82 52.56 18.67
N ALA A 182 9.74 51.35 18.11
CA ALA A 182 10.63 50.85 17.04
C ALA A 182 12.13 50.97 17.39
N SER A 183 12.46 50.87 18.68
CA SER A 183 13.77 51.18 19.25
C SER A 183 14.80 50.05 19.19
N HIS A 184 14.41 48.86 18.73
CA HIS A 184 15.27 47.68 18.67
C HIS A 184 15.39 47.17 17.24
N VAL A 185 16.62 46.94 16.78
CA VAL A 185 16.93 46.29 15.51
C VAL A 185 17.63 44.96 15.79
N ILE A 186 17.11 43.88 15.23
CA ILE A 186 17.62 42.52 15.40
C ILE A 186 18.03 41.99 14.03
N SER A 187 19.30 41.61 13.88
CA SER A 187 19.82 40.97 12.67
C SER A 187 19.74 39.45 12.81
N SER A 188 19.18 38.78 11.81
CA SER A 188 18.91 37.33 11.85
C SER A 188 19.10 36.67 10.48
N ARG A 189 19.44 35.37 10.43
CA ARG A 189 19.45 34.62 9.16
C ARG A 189 18.06 34.13 8.76
N PHE A 190 17.23 33.85 9.76
CA PHE A 190 15.87 33.32 9.60
C PHE A 190 14.91 34.02 10.57
N VAL A 191 13.69 34.33 10.10
CA VAL A 191 12.60 34.86 10.93
C VAL A 191 11.43 33.88 10.89
N VAL A 192 10.87 33.53 12.05
CA VAL A 192 9.69 32.63 12.14
C VAL A 192 8.55 33.31 12.90
N GLY A 193 7.44 33.55 12.18
CA GLY A 193 6.20 34.08 12.73
C GLY A 193 5.36 33.00 13.40
N THR A 194 5.16 33.14 14.70
CA THR A 194 4.29 32.33 15.56
C THR A 194 3.37 33.23 16.41
N ASP A 195 3.12 34.44 15.92
CA ASP A 195 2.40 35.55 16.53
C ASP A 195 0.86 35.48 16.37
N GLY A 196 0.35 34.30 15.99
CA GLY A 196 -1.07 33.96 16.02
C GLY A 196 -1.87 34.37 14.78
N ALA A 197 -3.19 34.20 14.87
CA ALA A 197 -4.14 34.41 13.76
C ALA A 197 -3.98 35.76 13.02
N HIS A 198 -3.60 36.82 13.73
CA HIS A 198 -3.42 38.17 13.19
C HIS A 198 -1.98 38.51 12.76
N SER A 199 -1.12 37.48 12.61
CA SER A 199 0.32 37.57 12.33
C SER A 199 0.73 38.78 11.49
N ALA A 200 1.65 39.56 12.05
CA ALA A 200 2.31 40.65 11.37
C ALA A 200 3.40 40.12 10.43
N VAL A 201 4.12 39.07 10.82
CA VAL A 201 5.18 38.44 10.01
C VAL A 201 4.62 37.87 8.70
N ARG A 202 3.44 37.24 8.72
CA ARG A 202 2.77 36.70 7.52
C ARG A 202 2.62 37.71 6.39
N ARG A 203 2.49 39.01 6.70
CA ARG A 203 2.32 40.09 5.71
C ARG A 203 3.56 40.35 4.85
N PHE A 204 4.72 39.83 5.28
CA PHE A 204 6.00 39.93 4.57
C PHE A 204 6.30 38.70 3.72
N ILE A 205 5.43 37.68 3.71
CA ILE A 205 5.52 36.52 2.81
C ILE A 205 4.58 36.78 1.62
N PRO A 206 5.10 36.85 0.37
CA PRO A 206 4.27 36.99 -0.82
C PRO A 206 3.22 35.87 -0.91
N ASP A 207 2.01 36.24 -1.32
CA ASP A 207 0.85 35.35 -1.50
C ASP A 207 0.42 34.50 -0.28
N ALA A 208 0.93 34.74 0.93
CA ALA A 208 0.53 34.06 2.17
C ALA A 208 -0.86 34.49 2.70
N THR A 209 -1.82 34.71 1.81
CA THR A 209 -3.21 35.02 2.17
C THR A 209 -3.88 33.78 2.77
N PRO A 210 -4.59 33.90 3.91
CA PRO A 210 -5.40 32.81 4.45
C PRO A 210 -6.68 32.60 3.64
N GLU A 211 -6.90 31.37 3.16
CA GLU A 211 -8.12 30.93 2.47
C GLU A 211 -8.94 29.97 3.34
N GLY A 212 -10.27 30.04 3.22
CA GLY A 212 -11.21 29.17 3.91
C GLY A 212 -12.45 29.93 4.42
N SER A 213 -13.39 29.20 5.02
CA SER A 213 -14.68 29.72 5.48
C SER A 213 -14.63 30.24 6.93
N SER A 214 -15.68 30.95 7.32
CA SER A 214 -15.97 31.25 8.73
C SER A 214 -17.41 30.86 9.02
N SER A 215 -17.63 30.19 10.15
CA SER A 215 -18.96 29.91 10.65
C SER A 215 -19.47 31.10 11.45
N ASP A 216 -20.72 31.48 11.25
CA ASP A 216 -21.39 32.56 12.00
C ASP A 216 -21.73 32.14 13.45
N ALA A 217 -21.45 30.88 13.83
CA ALA A 217 -21.70 30.38 15.17
C ALA A 217 -20.76 31.02 16.21
N ILE A 218 -21.36 31.70 17.19
CA ILE A 218 -20.67 32.33 18.31
C ILE A 218 -20.70 31.38 19.51
N TRP A 219 -19.53 31.19 20.13
CA TRP A 219 -19.34 30.31 21.27
C TRP A 219 -18.81 31.10 22.47
N GLY A 220 -19.47 30.97 23.62
CA GLY A 220 -18.93 31.40 24.90
C GLY A 220 -18.04 30.31 25.49
N VAL A 221 -16.94 30.70 26.12
CA VAL A 221 -16.05 29.75 26.82
C VAL A 221 -15.80 30.25 28.24
N LEU A 222 -15.99 29.36 29.22
CA LEU A 222 -15.88 29.63 30.65
C LEU A 222 -14.95 28.63 31.30
N ASP A 223 -13.96 29.10 32.06
CA ASP A 223 -13.17 28.32 33.00
C ASP A 223 -13.60 28.69 34.42
N GLY A 224 -14.08 27.73 35.21
CA GLY A 224 -14.49 28.02 36.59
C GLY A 224 -14.60 26.79 37.48
N VAL A 225 -14.70 27.03 38.78
CA VAL A 225 -15.04 25.98 39.77
C VAL A 225 -16.56 25.90 39.85
N ILE A 226 -17.10 24.73 39.50
CA ILE A 226 -18.53 24.52 39.31
C ILE A 226 -19.09 23.60 40.40
N GLU A 227 -20.24 23.99 40.95
CA GLU A 227 -21.08 23.16 41.83
C GLU A 227 -22.34 22.76 41.06
N THR A 228 -22.54 21.44 40.92
CA THR A 228 -23.57 20.79 40.09
C THR A 228 -23.81 19.35 40.56
N ASP A 229 -25.01 18.85 40.34
CA ASP A 229 -25.41 17.44 40.48
C ASP A 229 -25.31 16.64 39.17
N PHE A 230 -24.73 17.23 38.11
CA PHE A 230 -24.52 16.55 36.83
C PHE A 230 -23.46 15.42 36.95
N PRO A 231 -23.81 14.15 36.65
CA PRO A 231 -23.01 13.01 37.09
C PRO A 231 -21.71 12.76 36.31
N ASP A 232 -21.55 13.30 35.11
CA ASP A 232 -20.37 13.05 34.23
C ASP A 232 -19.41 14.24 34.11
N LEU A 233 -19.48 15.26 34.98
CA LEU A 233 -18.64 16.47 34.87
C LEU A 233 -17.13 16.18 34.76
N TRP A 234 -16.69 15.01 35.25
CA TRP A 234 -15.31 14.53 35.26
C TRP A 234 -14.90 13.67 34.06
N SER A 235 -15.78 13.48 33.08
CA SER A 235 -15.47 12.98 31.74
C SER A 235 -15.41 14.14 30.73
N LYS A 236 -14.92 13.93 29.51
CA LYS A 236 -15.18 14.87 28.41
C LYS A 236 -16.64 14.70 28.01
N VAL A 237 -17.49 15.73 28.13
CA VAL A 237 -18.94 15.58 27.89
C VAL A 237 -19.45 16.53 26.83
N VAL A 238 -20.17 16.01 25.85
CA VAL A 238 -21.02 16.80 24.94
C VAL A 238 -22.46 16.69 25.42
N VAL A 239 -23.07 17.84 25.73
CA VAL A 239 -24.47 17.98 26.12
C VAL A 239 -25.20 18.70 25.00
N HIS A 240 -26.17 18.04 24.37
CA HIS A 240 -27.05 18.64 23.38
C HIS A 240 -28.38 19.05 24.01
N SER A 241 -28.86 20.24 23.68
CA SER A 241 -30.28 20.59 23.79
C SER A 241 -30.81 21.06 22.45
N GLU A 242 -31.87 20.43 21.96
CA GLU A 242 -32.54 20.75 20.68
C GLU A 242 -32.84 22.25 20.57
N VAL A 243 -33.32 22.84 21.68
CA VAL A 243 -33.80 24.23 21.74
C VAL A 243 -32.66 25.20 22.02
N HIS A 244 -31.81 24.90 23.00
CA HIS A 244 -30.87 25.88 23.55
C HIS A 244 -29.46 25.82 22.93
N GLY A 245 -29.10 24.71 22.27
CA GLY A 245 -27.79 24.48 21.65
C GLY A 245 -26.93 23.49 22.45
N ASN A 246 -25.64 23.44 22.13
CA ASN A 246 -24.68 22.51 22.71
C ASN A 246 -23.83 23.11 23.86
N VAL A 247 -23.45 22.28 24.83
CA VAL A 247 -22.34 22.54 25.77
C VAL A 247 -21.32 21.41 25.71
N LEU A 248 -20.04 21.72 25.54
CA LEU A 248 -18.92 20.79 25.71
C LEU A 248 -18.24 21.09 27.06
N CYS A 249 -18.37 20.17 28.02
CA CYS A 249 -17.71 20.19 29.33
C CYS A 249 -16.38 19.43 29.28
N ILE A 250 -15.33 20.00 29.84
CA ILE A 250 -13.99 19.40 29.93
C ILE A 250 -13.44 19.64 31.35
N PRO A 251 -13.14 18.58 32.12
CA PRO A 251 -12.54 18.73 33.45
C PRO A 251 -11.11 19.25 33.35
N ARG A 252 -10.70 20.05 34.32
CA ARG A 252 -9.43 20.77 34.37
C ARG A 252 -8.77 20.63 35.74
N GLU A 253 -7.50 20.98 35.78
CA GLU A 253 -6.73 21.09 37.02
C GLU A 253 -7.44 21.98 38.06
N ARG A 254 -7.09 21.82 39.35
CA ARG A 254 -7.63 22.62 40.47
C ARG A 254 -9.16 22.55 40.69
N ASN A 255 -9.79 21.42 40.34
CA ASN A 255 -11.24 21.23 40.48
C ASN A 255 -12.08 22.20 39.61
N MET A 256 -11.50 22.67 38.50
CA MET A 256 -12.16 23.51 37.51
C MET A 256 -12.79 22.66 36.40
N THR A 257 -13.76 23.22 35.70
CA THR A 257 -14.29 22.69 34.43
C THR A 257 -14.29 23.81 33.40
N ARG A 258 -13.81 23.51 32.19
CA ARG A 258 -14.02 24.35 31.02
C ARG A 258 -15.33 23.98 30.34
N LEU A 259 -16.19 24.95 30.09
CA LEU A 259 -17.38 24.79 29.25
C LEU A 259 -17.19 25.59 27.95
N TYR A 260 -17.49 24.98 26.81
CA TYR A 260 -17.77 25.67 25.54
C TYR A 260 -19.29 25.65 25.32
N ILE A 261 -19.92 26.83 25.27
CA ILE A 261 -21.38 27.01 25.18
C ILE A 261 -21.72 27.59 23.81
N GLU A 262 -22.59 26.94 23.07
CA GLU A 262 -23.12 27.44 21.81
C GLU A 262 -24.19 28.52 22.05
N LEU A 263 -24.04 29.70 21.43
CA LEU A 263 -24.99 30.80 21.55
C LEU A 263 -25.98 30.78 20.38
N LYS A 264 -26.77 29.69 20.30
CA LYS A 264 -27.80 29.47 19.28
C LYS A 264 -28.80 30.65 19.26
N PRO A 265 -29.16 31.20 18.08
CA PRO A 265 -30.13 32.30 17.92
C PRO A 265 -31.50 31.98 18.52
N GLU A 266 -32.03 32.87 19.35
CA GLU A 266 -33.43 32.80 19.80
C GLU A 266 -34.34 33.57 18.82
N GLY A 267 -35.43 32.93 18.38
CA GLY A 267 -36.40 33.54 17.46
C GLY A 267 -35.83 33.95 16.08
N GLY A 268 -34.70 33.37 15.65
CA GLY A 268 -34.07 33.67 14.37
C GLY A 268 -33.23 34.96 14.33
N THR A 269 -33.05 35.65 15.47
CA THR A 269 -32.17 36.84 15.55
C THR A 269 -30.75 36.44 15.97
N PRO A 270 -29.69 36.69 15.18
CA PRO A 270 -28.32 36.35 15.55
C PRO A 270 -27.89 37.06 16.85
N VAL A 271 -27.26 36.32 17.77
CA VAL A 271 -26.67 36.88 18.99
C VAL A 271 -25.48 37.76 18.59
N SER A 272 -25.50 39.05 18.91
CA SER A 272 -24.35 39.91 18.63
C SER A 272 -23.21 39.71 19.65
N LYS A 273 -21.97 39.96 19.23
CA LYS A 273 -20.77 39.78 20.11
C LYS A 273 -20.81 40.65 21.37
N SER A 274 -21.59 41.73 21.38
CA SER A 274 -21.84 42.60 22.54
C SER A 274 -22.96 42.13 23.47
N GLN A 275 -23.79 41.16 23.05
CA GLN A 275 -24.81 40.53 23.90
C GLN A 275 -24.30 39.26 24.61
N ALA A 276 -23.23 38.64 24.09
CA ALA A 276 -22.56 37.50 24.69
C ALA A 276 -21.73 37.87 25.93
N THR A 277 -22.39 38.31 27.01
CA THR A 277 -21.77 38.59 28.31
C THR A 277 -21.58 37.31 29.13
N GLU A 278 -20.74 37.36 30.17
CA GLU A 278 -20.47 36.22 31.07
C GLU A 278 -21.78 35.65 31.65
N ASP A 279 -22.62 36.51 32.24
CA ASP A 279 -23.94 36.14 32.78
C ASP A 279 -24.86 35.48 31.73
N PHE A 280 -24.86 35.97 30.49
CA PHE A 280 -25.67 35.42 29.40
C PHE A 280 -25.21 34.00 29.04
N VAL A 281 -23.89 33.79 28.95
CA VAL A 281 -23.29 32.48 28.65
C VAL A 281 -23.52 31.48 29.80
N MET A 282 -23.40 31.93 31.05
CA MET A 282 -23.73 31.12 32.24
C MET A 282 -25.22 30.76 32.27
N ALA A 283 -26.12 31.70 31.95
CA ALA A 283 -27.55 31.44 31.87
C ALA A 283 -27.89 30.43 30.76
N ARG A 284 -27.24 30.54 29.58
CA ARG A 284 -27.43 29.58 28.49
C ARG A 284 -26.91 28.18 28.85
N ALA A 285 -25.78 28.06 29.54
CA ALA A 285 -25.33 26.76 30.06
C ALA A 285 -26.33 26.13 31.03
N LYS A 286 -26.92 26.91 31.95
CA LYS A 286 -27.99 26.43 32.85
C LYS A 286 -29.23 25.93 32.09
N GLN A 287 -29.59 26.58 30.98
CA GLN A 287 -30.71 26.15 30.12
C GLN A 287 -30.41 24.82 29.42
N ILE A 288 -29.20 24.65 28.87
CA ILE A 288 -28.80 23.43 28.14
C ILE A 288 -28.61 22.24 29.09
N MET A 289 -28.11 22.47 30.31
CA MET A 289 -27.86 21.41 31.29
C MET A 289 -29.07 21.08 32.18
N ALA A 290 -30.23 21.72 32.00
CA ALA A 290 -31.43 21.40 32.75
C ALA A 290 -31.87 19.93 32.54
N PRO A 291 -32.36 19.21 33.57
CA PRO A 291 -32.79 19.71 34.88
C PRO A 291 -31.68 19.80 35.94
N TYR A 292 -30.42 19.50 35.60
CA TYR A 292 -29.32 19.52 36.57
C TYR A 292 -29.03 20.95 37.04
N SER A 293 -28.76 21.08 38.33
CA SER A 293 -28.27 22.32 38.94
C SER A 293 -26.89 22.68 38.38
N LEU A 294 -26.65 23.96 38.12
CA LEU A 294 -25.36 24.44 37.64
C LEU A 294 -25.08 25.82 38.22
N SER A 295 -24.02 25.93 39.00
CA SER A 295 -23.58 27.16 39.66
C SER A 295 -22.06 27.26 39.70
N TRP A 296 -21.53 28.48 39.83
CA TRP A 296 -20.09 28.75 39.82
C TRP A 296 -19.69 29.34 41.18
N HIS A 297 -18.65 28.78 41.80
CA HIS A 297 -17.96 29.38 42.93
C HIS A 297 -17.00 30.50 42.49
N SER A 298 -16.29 30.28 41.37
CA SER A 298 -15.48 31.29 40.70
C SER A 298 -15.47 31.06 39.19
N VAL A 299 -15.30 32.15 38.44
CA VAL A 299 -14.93 32.14 37.02
C VAL A 299 -13.52 32.72 36.94
N GLU A 300 -12.56 31.91 36.50
CA GLU A 300 -11.15 32.27 36.38
C GLU A 300 -10.85 32.90 35.01
N TRP A 301 -11.67 32.60 34.00
CA TRP A 301 -11.53 33.15 32.66
C TRP A 301 -12.82 33.01 31.84
N PHE A 302 -13.13 34.05 31.05
CA PHE A 302 -14.25 34.10 30.11
C PHE A 302 -13.78 34.62 28.74
N GLY A 303 -14.34 34.07 27.66
CA GLY A 303 -14.06 34.52 26.29
C GLY A 303 -15.18 34.21 25.29
N VAL A 304 -15.26 34.98 24.21
CA VAL A 304 -16.25 34.81 23.14
C VAL A 304 -15.55 34.60 21.79
N TYR A 305 -15.83 33.46 21.16
CA TYR A 305 -15.16 32.96 19.97
C TYR A 305 -16.11 32.93 18.76
N ILE A 306 -15.54 33.19 17.59
CA ILE A 306 -16.15 32.94 16.27
C ILE A 306 -15.23 31.95 15.57
N ILE A 307 -15.78 30.90 14.97
CA ILE A 307 -14.99 29.84 14.34
C ILE A 307 -14.54 30.31 12.95
N ALA A 308 -13.23 30.44 12.77
CA ALA A 308 -12.61 30.75 11.49
C ALA A 308 -11.69 29.60 11.05
N GLN A 309 -12.03 28.97 9.93
CA GLN A 309 -11.33 27.82 9.36
C GLN A 309 -10.53 28.31 8.15
N ARG A 310 -9.23 28.60 8.34
CA ARG A 310 -8.39 29.23 7.29
C ARG A 310 -6.97 28.70 7.26
N VAL A 311 -6.42 28.46 6.07
CA VAL A 311 -5.01 28.07 5.84
C VAL A 311 -4.33 29.08 4.91
N ALA A 312 -3.12 29.50 5.23
CA ALA A 312 -2.30 30.33 4.35
C ALA A 312 -1.79 29.54 3.13
N LYS A 313 -1.90 30.13 1.92
CA LYS A 313 -1.39 29.51 0.68
C LYS A 313 0.11 29.19 0.71
N ARG A 314 0.86 29.97 1.48
CA ARG A 314 2.32 29.92 1.62
C ARG A 314 2.66 29.92 3.09
N PHE A 315 3.51 29.00 3.52
CA PHE A 315 4.05 28.94 4.89
C PHE A 315 5.49 29.51 4.95
N MET A 316 6.09 29.79 3.79
CA MET A 316 7.43 30.32 3.65
C MET A 316 7.56 31.23 2.41
N ASP A 317 8.49 32.18 2.50
CA ASP A 317 8.85 33.05 1.39
C ASP A 317 9.73 32.35 0.33
N ASN A 318 9.92 33.02 -0.82
CA ASN A 318 10.65 32.47 -1.95
C ASN A 318 12.17 32.31 -1.69
N SER A 319 12.75 33.10 -0.78
CA SER A 319 14.16 32.98 -0.36
C SER A 319 14.39 31.92 0.72
N GLN A 320 13.31 31.35 1.28
CA GLN A 320 13.34 30.36 2.36
C GLN A 320 13.98 30.91 3.65
N GLN A 321 13.81 32.21 3.92
CA GLN A 321 14.35 32.89 5.11
C GLN A 321 13.27 33.35 6.09
N VAL A 322 12.03 33.57 5.63
CA VAL A 322 10.88 33.96 6.45
C VAL A 322 9.83 32.86 6.42
N PHE A 323 9.46 32.36 7.60
CA PHE A 323 8.51 31.27 7.80
C PHE A 323 7.36 31.70 8.72
N ILE A 324 6.24 31.00 8.63
CA ILE A 324 5.14 31.06 9.60
C ILE A 324 4.75 29.66 10.08
N ALA A 325 4.29 29.52 11.32
CA ALA A 325 3.86 28.25 11.91
C ALA A 325 2.69 28.39 12.90
N GLY A 326 1.92 27.31 13.09
CA GLY A 326 0.76 27.25 14.00
C GLY A 326 -0.35 28.23 13.59
N ASP A 327 -0.97 28.88 14.56
CA ASP A 327 -2.00 29.93 14.36
C ASP A 327 -1.62 31.05 13.37
N ALA A 328 -0.33 31.27 13.08
CA ALA A 328 0.11 32.21 12.05
C ALA A 328 -0.12 31.66 10.63
N SER A 329 -0.17 30.34 10.45
CA SER A 329 -0.32 29.63 9.17
C SER A 329 -1.70 29.03 8.97
N HIS A 330 -2.37 28.60 10.04
CA HIS A 330 -3.72 28.03 9.98
C HIS A 330 -4.55 28.38 11.22
N THR A 331 -5.86 28.52 11.05
CA THR A 331 -6.81 28.72 12.15
C THR A 331 -7.99 27.77 11.99
N HIS A 332 -8.53 27.26 13.10
CA HIS A 332 -9.63 26.31 13.14
C HIS A 332 -10.37 26.42 14.50
N SER A 333 -11.42 25.62 14.72
CA SER A 333 -12.17 25.65 15.99
C SER A 333 -11.40 25.04 17.17
N PRO A 334 -11.67 25.49 18.42
CA PRO A 334 -11.03 24.92 19.61
C PRO A 334 -11.60 23.54 20.01
N LYS A 335 -12.67 23.05 19.38
CA LYS A 335 -13.52 21.94 19.88
C LYS A 335 -12.78 20.61 20.09
N ALA A 336 -11.79 20.31 19.25
CA ALA A 336 -11.08 19.03 19.25
C ALA A 336 -9.70 19.05 19.97
N ALA A 337 -9.35 20.15 20.65
CA ALA A 337 -8.04 20.35 21.30
C ALA A 337 -6.82 20.13 20.34
N GLN A 338 -6.95 20.51 19.08
CA GLN A 338 -5.90 20.31 18.07
C GLN A 338 -4.89 21.46 18.00
N GLY A 339 -5.30 22.71 18.17
CA GLY A 339 -4.51 23.88 17.75
C GLY A 339 -3.14 23.99 18.43
N MET A 340 -3.07 23.84 19.75
CA MET A 340 -1.80 23.80 20.48
C MET A 340 -0.91 22.63 20.03
N ASN A 341 -1.51 21.46 19.74
CA ASN A 341 -0.81 20.24 19.36
C ASN A 341 -0.22 20.39 17.94
N THR A 342 -1.04 20.66 16.93
CA THR A 342 -0.59 20.88 15.54
C THR A 342 0.45 22.00 15.44
N SER A 343 0.24 23.12 16.15
CA SER A 343 1.17 24.26 16.19
C SER A 343 2.55 23.91 16.74
N MET A 344 2.62 23.04 17.75
CA MET A 344 3.91 22.52 18.25
C MET A 344 4.56 21.56 17.24
N HIS A 345 3.78 20.74 16.54
CA HIS A 345 4.31 19.81 15.52
C HIS A 345 4.79 20.51 14.23
N ASP A 346 4.18 21.63 13.83
CA ASP A 346 4.70 22.48 12.76
C ASP A 346 6.12 22.96 13.07
N THR A 347 6.30 23.50 14.27
CA THR A 347 7.58 24.07 14.73
C THR A 347 8.61 23.01 15.08
N LEU A 348 8.18 21.82 15.50
CA LEU A 348 9.04 20.65 15.64
C LEU A 348 9.67 20.25 14.29
N ASN A 349 8.83 20.13 13.24
CA ASN A 349 9.27 19.78 11.89
C ASN A 349 10.21 20.84 11.30
N LEU A 350 9.93 22.13 11.52
CA LEU A 350 10.80 23.22 11.06
C LEU A 350 12.13 23.30 11.84
N GLY A 351 12.10 23.08 13.16
CA GLY A 351 13.24 23.31 14.04
C GLY A 351 14.46 22.44 13.73
N TRP A 352 14.27 21.16 13.40
CA TRP A 352 15.39 20.29 13.03
C TRP A 352 15.94 20.64 11.63
N LYS A 353 15.10 21.07 10.69
CA LYS A 353 15.51 21.49 9.35
C LYS A 353 16.33 22.79 9.40
N LEU A 354 15.91 23.76 10.21
CA LEU A 354 16.68 24.97 10.50
C LEU A 354 18.03 24.64 11.15
N ASN A 355 18.07 23.74 12.13
CA ASN A 355 19.33 23.29 12.75
C ASN A 355 20.33 22.75 11.71
N LEU A 356 19.92 21.82 10.84
CA LEU A 356 20.81 21.25 9.83
C LEU A 356 21.22 22.27 8.75
N SER A 357 20.32 23.16 8.35
CA SER A 357 20.60 24.25 7.39
C SER A 357 21.61 25.26 7.95
N ILE A 358 21.40 25.76 9.18
CA ILE A 358 22.29 26.72 9.85
C ILE A 358 23.70 26.14 10.02
N ARG A 359 23.78 24.83 10.27
CA ARG A 359 25.02 24.05 10.44
C ARG A 359 25.74 23.67 9.13
N GLY A 360 25.12 23.89 7.96
CA GLY A 360 25.68 23.47 6.67
C GLY A 360 25.65 21.95 6.45
N LEU A 361 24.76 21.22 7.14
CA LEU A 361 24.61 19.76 7.05
C LEU A 361 23.45 19.33 6.14
N ALA A 362 22.70 20.30 5.60
CA ALA A 362 21.60 20.08 4.68
C ALA A 362 21.72 20.99 3.45
N LYS A 363 21.17 20.55 2.33
CA LYS A 363 20.95 21.38 1.14
C LYS A 363 19.65 22.20 1.28
N PRO A 364 19.46 23.30 0.51
CA PRO A 364 18.27 24.15 0.61
C PRO A 364 16.93 23.42 0.42
N GLU A 365 16.89 22.38 -0.41
CA GLU A 365 15.68 21.61 -0.70
C GLU A 365 15.08 20.96 0.57
N LEU A 366 15.87 20.77 1.63
CA LEU A 366 15.36 20.31 2.92
C LEU A 366 14.34 21.29 3.51
N LEU A 367 14.61 22.60 3.48
CA LEU A 367 13.71 23.60 4.07
C LEU A 367 12.39 23.70 3.28
N ALA A 368 12.45 23.59 1.95
CA ALA A 368 11.27 23.57 1.09
C ALA A 368 10.24 22.47 1.44
N THR A 369 10.67 21.35 2.03
CA THR A 369 9.74 20.28 2.47
C THR A 369 8.79 20.72 3.59
N TYR A 370 9.14 21.75 4.39
CA TYR A 370 8.31 22.20 5.52
C TYR A 370 6.91 22.61 5.07
N GLU A 371 6.80 23.44 4.03
CA GLU A 371 5.52 23.92 3.53
C GLU A 371 4.67 22.77 2.98
N HIS A 372 5.25 21.88 2.18
CA HIS A 372 4.52 20.73 1.62
C HIS A 372 3.99 19.80 2.73
N GLU A 373 4.83 19.46 3.70
CA GLU A 373 4.48 18.55 4.80
C GLU A 373 3.42 19.16 5.73
N ARG A 374 3.62 20.41 6.17
CA ARG A 374 2.76 21.01 7.19
C ARG A 374 1.50 21.67 6.63
N GLN A 375 1.50 22.13 5.37
CA GLN A 375 0.27 22.59 4.73
C GLN A 375 -0.70 21.45 4.46
N LYS A 376 -0.22 20.22 4.15
CA LYS A 376 -1.08 19.02 4.05
C LYS A 376 -1.84 18.79 5.36
N ILE A 377 -1.12 18.67 6.48
CA ILE A 377 -1.73 18.46 7.81
C ILE A 377 -2.66 19.61 8.20
N ALA A 378 -2.33 20.85 7.84
CA ALA A 378 -3.19 22.00 8.12
C ALA A 378 -4.48 22.03 7.29
N LYS A 379 -4.46 21.50 6.06
CA LYS A 379 -5.66 21.32 5.22
C LYS A 379 -6.55 20.21 5.78
N GLU A 380 -5.97 19.05 6.10
CA GLU A 380 -6.66 17.92 6.75
C GLU A 380 -7.29 18.34 8.09
N LEU A 381 -6.60 19.17 8.87
CA LEU A 381 -7.12 19.74 10.10
C LEU A 381 -8.37 20.62 9.88
N ILE A 382 -8.41 21.39 8.79
CA ILE A 382 -9.58 22.20 8.44
C ILE A 382 -10.73 21.34 7.93
N GLU A 383 -10.45 20.34 7.11
CA GLU A 383 -11.45 19.41 6.59
C GLU A 383 -12.12 18.65 7.74
N PHE A 384 -11.31 18.06 8.63
CA PHE A 384 -11.77 17.48 9.88
C PHE A 384 -12.56 18.49 10.73
N ASP A 385 -12.04 19.70 10.97
CA ASP A 385 -12.73 20.69 11.81
C ASP A 385 -14.05 21.19 11.18
N TYR A 386 -14.16 21.18 9.84
CA TYR A 386 -15.39 21.50 9.12
C TYR A 386 -16.45 20.41 9.27
N GLU A 387 -16.11 19.14 9.00
CA GLU A 387 -16.99 18.00 9.26
C GLU A 387 -17.45 17.98 10.73
N HIS A 388 -16.49 18.12 11.64
CA HIS A 388 -16.69 18.05 13.08
C HIS A 388 -17.56 19.20 13.58
N ALA A 389 -17.30 20.43 13.12
CA ALA A 389 -18.14 21.57 13.44
C ALA A 389 -19.56 21.37 12.93
N ASN A 390 -19.76 20.86 11.72
CA ASN A 390 -21.08 20.61 11.15
C ASN A 390 -21.84 19.51 11.91
N ALA A 391 -21.18 18.41 12.26
CA ALA A 391 -21.76 17.34 13.07
C ALA A 391 -22.24 17.84 14.44
N PHE A 392 -21.50 18.75 15.08
CA PHE A 392 -21.93 19.41 16.32
C PHE A 392 -23.17 20.31 16.14
N HIS A 393 -23.29 21.05 15.02
CA HIS A 393 -24.45 21.93 14.79
C HIS A 393 -25.70 21.18 14.32
N ALA A 394 -25.56 20.04 13.66
CA ALA A 394 -26.68 19.24 13.13
C ALA A 394 -27.57 18.63 14.24
N GLY A 395 -27.03 18.44 15.45
CA GLY A 395 -27.75 18.18 16.71
C GLY A 395 -28.51 16.85 16.85
N SER A 396 -28.80 16.18 15.74
CA SER A 396 -29.85 15.15 15.66
C SER A 396 -29.36 13.70 15.70
N ASP A 397 -28.06 13.44 15.74
CA ASP A 397 -27.54 12.09 15.97
C ASP A 397 -26.21 12.04 16.76
N ALA A 398 -26.31 11.64 18.03
CA ALA A 398 -25.17 11.36 18.88
C ALA A 398 -24.35 10.14 18.41
N LYS A 399 -24.90 9.26 17.56
CA LYS A 399 -24.14 8.19 16.91
C LYS A 399 -23.26 8.75 15.79
N ALA A 400 -23.80 9.53 14.85
CA ALA A 400 -23.03 10.17 13.79
C ALA A 400 -21.87 11.03 14.32
N LEU A 401 -22.09 11.82 15.37
CA LEU A 401 -21.00 12.62 15.98
C LEU A 401 -19.90 11.73 16.59
N ALA A 402 -20.29 10.67 17.29
CA ALA A 402 -19.35 9.73 17.90
C ALA A 402 -18.68 8.79 16.87
N GLU A 403 -19.30 8.57 15.70
CA GLU A 403 -18.70 7.86 14.58
C GLU A 403 -17.72 8.75 13.80
N ASN A 404 -18.02 10.03 13.59
CA ASN A 404 -17.04 11.00 13.08
C ASN A 404 -15.79 11.08 13.98
N PHE A 405 -15.98 11.04 15.31
CA PHE A 405 -14.88 10.91 16.26
C PHE A 405 -14.08 9.60 16.07
N ARG A 406 -14.75 8.47 15.83
CA ARG A 406 -14.11 7.15 15.64
C ARG A 406 -13.31 7.09 14.34
N THR A 407 -13.90 7.51 13.22
CA THR A 407 -13.25 7.58 11.90
C THR A 407 -12.00 8.46 11.95
N ASN A 408 -12.08 9.62 12.61
CA ASN A 408 -10.99 10.58 12.68
C ASN A 408 -10.04 10.37 13.87
N VAL A 409 -10.22 9.34 14.71
CA VAL A 409 -9.48 9.20 15.98
C VAL A 409 -7.97 9.09 15.79
N ARG A 410 -7.51 8.45 14.69
CA ARG A 410 -6.08 8.42 14.30
C ARG A 410 -5.54 9.83 14.13
N PHE A 411 -6.19 10.67 13.33
CA PHE A 411 -5.77 12.06 13.11
C PHE A 411 -5.85 12.88 14.41
N ILE A 412 -6.95 12.78 15.15
CA ILE A 412 -7.18 13.49 16.42
C ILE A 412 -6.08 13.18 17.46
N SER A 413 -5.61 11.93 17.54
CA SER A 413 -4.53 11.52 18.46
C SER A 413 -3.16 12.12 18.11
N GLY A 414 -3.01 12.63 16.89
CA GLY A 414 -1.76 13.06 16.26
C GLY A 414 -0.93 11.94 15.64
N VAL A 415 -1.31 10.66 15.80
CA VAL A 415 -0.59 9.51 15.20
C VAL A 415 -0.88 9.39 13.70
N GLY A 416 -2.12 9.68 13.27
CA GLY A 416 -2.55 9.67 11.87
C GLY A 416 -2.23 10.95 11.07
N ALA A 417 -1.33 11.80 11.57
CA ALA A 417 -0.88 12.99 10.84
C ALA A 417 0.27 12.63 9.89
N GLU A 418 -0.06 12.08 8.72
CA GLU A 418 0.89 11.41 7.82
C GLU A 418 1.39 12.35 6.69
N TYR A 419 2.68 12.29 6.35
CA TYR A 419 3.28 13.16 5.32
C TYR A 419 3.27 12.54 3.93
N GLY A 420 2.98 13.37 2.91
CA GLY A 420 3.00 12.95 1.52
C GLY A 420 4.42 12.67 0.96
N PRO A 421 4.50 12.03 -0.22
CA PRO A 421 5.77 11.72 -0.89
C PRO A 421 6.63 12.96 -1.15
N ASN A 422 7.89 12.92 -0.74
CA ASN A 422 8.87 13.98 -1.02
C ASN A 422 10.32 13.45 -0.93
N ILE A 423 11.33 14.34 -0.98
CA ILE A 423 12.75 13.94 -0.92
C ILE A 423 13.16 13.19 0.36
N LEU A 424 12.40 13.34 1.45
CA LEU A 424 12.57 12.64 2.73
C LEU A 424 11.69 11.39 2.85
N ASN A 425 10.55 11.36 2.16
CA ASN A 425 9.52 10.32 2.26
C ASN A 425 9.33 9.72 0.86
N ARG A 426 10.13 8.72 0.48
CA ARG A 426 10.01 8.08 -0.84
C ARG A 426 9.19 6.80 -0.72
N PRO A 427 8.07 6.65 -1.45
CA PRO A 427 7.33 5.39 -1.54
C PRO A 427 8.25 4.24 -1.97
N LEU A 428 7.89 3.02 -1.57
CA LEU A 428 8.55 1.81 -2.05
C LEU A 428 7.87 1.32 -3.32
N GLU A 429 8.67 0.82 -4.26
CA GLU A 429 8.19 0.28 -5.54
C GLU A 429 7.48 -1.07 -5.33
N ASP A 430 7.91 -1.85 -4.32
CA ASP A 430 7.36 -3.17 -3.98
C ASP A 430 6.27 -3.15 -2.87
N GLY A 431 5.80 -1.95 -2.48
CA GLY A 431 4.90 -1.76 -1.34
C GLY A 431 5.57 -1.88 0.03
N SER A 432 4.78 -1.86 1.11
CA SER A 432 5.26 -2.09 2.49
C SER A 432 4.55 -3.25 3.15
N ARG A 433 5.32 -4.16 3.75
CA ARG A 433 4.83 -5.20 4.65
C ARG A 433 4.77 -4.61 6.08
N GLY A 434 3.78 -5.03 6.88
CA GLY A 434 3.56 -4.49 8.24
C GLY A 434 2.98 -3.07 8.28
N ALA A 435 3.15 -2.40 9.42
CA ALA A 435 2.58 -1.06 9.68
C ALA A 435 3.51 0.12 9.38
N LEU A 436 4.78 -0.09 9.01
CA LEU A 436 5.68 1.00 8.60
C LEU A 436 5.46 1.39 7.14
N SER A 437 5.32 2.68 6.89
CA SER A 437 5.42 3.23 5.53
C SER A 437 6.09 4.62 5.52
N PRO A 438 6.75 5.02 4.41
CA PRO A 438 7.34 6.35 4.27
C PRO A 438 6.31 7.46 4.52
N GLY A 439 6.62 8.38 5.44
CA GLY A 439 5.73 9.50 5.80
C GLY A 439 4.85 9.25 7.03
N VAL A 440 4.82 8.06 7.63
CA VAL A 440 4.07 7.81 8.89
C VAL A 440 4.96 7.92 10.13
N ILE A 441 4.34 8.01 11.30
CA ILE A 441 5.02 7.98 12.59
C ILE A 441 5.30 6.52 12.98
N LEU A 442 6.44 6.24 13.63
CA LEU A 442 6.72 4.91 14.18
C LEU A 442 5.55 4.41 15.05
N PRO A 443 4.92 3.26 14.73
CA PRO A 443 3.97 2.61 15.62
C PRO A 443 4.63 2.27 16.96
N PRO A 444 3.90 2.35 18.09
CA PRO A 444 4.40 1.87 19.37
C PRO A 444 4.92 0.43 19.26
N ALA A 445 6.13 0.18 19.73
CA ALA A 445 6.72 -1.16 19.80
C ALA A 445 7.60 -1.25 21.03
N ARG A 446 7.48 -2.36 21.75
CA ARG A 446 8.17 -2.57 23.03
C ARG A 446 9.21 -3.66 22.91
N ALA A 447 10.39 -3.41 23.47
CA ALA A 447 11.55 -4.28 23.35
C ALA A 447 12.43 -4.19 24.61
N THR A 448 13.29 -5.18 24.84
CA THR A 448 14.26 -5.16 25.94
C THR A 448 15.57 -4.54 25.47
N ARG A 449 16.06 -3.48 26.14
CA ARG A 449 17.39 -2.91 25.83
C ARG A 449 18.48 -3.89 26.28
N TYR A 450 19.36 -4.29 25.36
CA TYR A 450 20.34 -5.36 25.58
C TYR A 450 21.24 -5.11 26.81
N VAL A 451 21.80 -3.90 26.93
CA VAL A 451 22.89 -3.59 27.88
C VAL A 451 22.50 -3.58 29.35
N ASP A 452 21.22 -3.35 29.68
CA ASP A 452 20.72 -3.28 31.06
C ASP A 452 19.45 -4.10 31.31
N ALA A 453 18.97 -4.83 30.29
CA ALA A 453 17.73 -5.62 30.31
C ALA A 453 16.48 -4.81 30.69
N ASN A 454 16.49 -3.48 30.46
CA ASN A 454 15.35 -2.63 30.74
C ASN A 454 14.32 -2.68 29.60
N PRO A 455 13.03 -2.98 29.86
CA PRO A 455 11.96 -2.84 28.87
C PRO A 455 11.78 -1.36 28.47
N VAL A 456 11.74 -1.08 27.17
CA VAL A 456 11.64 0.26 26.61
C VAL A 456 10.64 0.33 25.46
N ASP A 457 10.01 1.49 25.30
CA ASP A 457 9.23 1.84 24.11
C ASP A 457 10.22 2.35 23.03
N LEU A 458 10.42 1.60 21.96
CA LEU A 458 11.49 1.84 20.97
C LEU A 458 11.43 3.25 20.36
N GLN A 459 10.22 3.74 20.09
CA GLN A 459 10.02 5.08 19.54
C GLN A 459 10.41 6.19 20.54
N LEU A 460 10.34 5.94 21.85
CA LEU A 460 10.63 6.93 22.91
C LEU A 460 12.03 6.83 23.54
N ASP A 461 12.74 5.71 23.36
CA ASP A 461 13.98 5.46 24.10
C ASP A 461 15.10 6.43 23.70
N ILE A 462 15.33 6.58 22.39
CA ILE A 462 16.30 7.51 21.83
C ILE A 462 15.77 8.95 22.01
N PRO A 463 16.46 9.81 22.80
CA PRO A 463 16.03 11.18 23.04
C PRO A 463 16.15 12.04 21.78
N MET A 464 15.35 13.10 21.69
CA MET A 464 15.29 13.94 20.50
C MET A 464 16.43 14.97 20.46
N LEU A 465 17.55 14.58 19.84
CA LEU A 465 18.81 15.35 19.79
C LEU A 465 19.12 15.95 18.40
N GLY A 466 18.13 15.97 17.50
CA GLY A 466 18.26 16.47 16.12
C GLY A 466 18.95 15.49 15.17
N GLN A 467 18.94 14.20 15.50
CA GLN A 467 19.57 13.10 14.76
C GLN A 467 18.55 12.28 13.97
N PHE A 468 18.96 11.75 12.82
CA PHE A 468 18.28 10.62 12.18
C PHE A 468 18.57 9.33 12.97
N ARG A 469 17.61 8.42 13.04
CA ARG A 469 17.75 7.12 13.70
C ARG A 469 17.70 6.03 12.62
N ILE A 470 18.76 5.25 12.50
CA ILE A 470 18.88 4.18 11.51
C ILE A 470 18.74 2.86 12.24
N TYR A 471 17.60 2.20 12.13
CA TYR A 471 17.37 0.89 12.71
C TYR A 471 17.75 -0.18 11.70
N PHE A 472 18.63 -1.08 12.09
CA PHE A 472 18.80 -2.40 11.49
C PHE A 472 17.85 -3.35 12.22
N LEU A 473 17.03 -4.10 11.48
CA LEU A 473 16.12 -5.10 12.03
C LEU A 473 16.44 -6.46 11.43
N CYS A 474 16.59 -7.47 12.29
CA CYS A 474 17.02 -8.82 11.92
C CYS A 474 16.15 -9.87 12.60
N GLY A 475 15.86 -10.98 11.92
CA GLY A 475 15.17 -12.13 12.50
C GLY A 475 15.94 -12.82 13.65
N ALA A 476 15.48 -14.01 14.05
CA ALA A 476 16.07 -14.75 15.16
C ALA A 476 17.51 -15.22 14.88
N ASN A 477 17.85 -15.49 13.61
CA ASN A 477 19.19 -15.93 13.23
C ASN A 477 20.14 -14.75 12.90
N LEU A 478 20.53 -13.99 13.92
CA LEU A 478 21.46 -12.85 13.74
C LEU A 478 22.77 -13.25 13.04
N SER A 479 23.26 -14.49 13.23
CA SER A 479 24.50 -14.97 12.60
C SER A 479 24.46 -14.94 11.07
N ALA A 480 23.27 -15.16 10.48
CA ALA A 480 23.07 -15.09 9.03
C ALA A 480 23.02 -13.65 8.50
N ALA A 481 22.64 -12.68 9.35
CA ALA A 481 22.60 -11.25 9.04
C ALA A 481 23.96 -10.56 9.22
N LEU A 482 24.85 -11.08 10.08
CA LEU A 482 26.15 -10.46 10.41
C LEU A 482 27.04 -10.10 9.21
N PRO A 483 27.15 -10.91 8.12
CA PRO A 483 27.95 -10.53 6.96
C PRO A 483 27.43 -9.24 6.28
N PHE A 484 26.12 -9.14 6.08
CA PHE A 484 25.48 -7.94 5.53
C PHE A 484 25.64 -6.73 6.45
N LEU A 485 25.37 -6.89 7.75
CA LEU A 485 25.54 -5.83 8.74
C LEU A 485 26.99 -5.31 8.78
N THR A 486 27.97 -6.21 8.67
CA THR A 486 29.39 -5.86 8.63
C THR A 486 29.71 -5.03 7.38
N GLN A 487 29.36 -5.53 6.20
CA GLN A 487 29.61 -4.83 4.92
C GLN A 487 28.95 -3.43 4.88
N VAL A 488 27.70 -3.31 5.36
CA VAL A 488 27.01 -2.02 5.46
C VAL A 488 27.69 -1.10 6.47
N CYS A 489 28.07 -1.59 7.65
CA CYS A 489 28.74 -0.78 8.66
C CYS A 489 30.15 -0.30 8.23
N GLU A 490 30.89 -1.14 7.50
CA GLU A 490 32.17 -0.78 6.88
C GLU A 490 31.99 0.29 5.81
N HIS A 491 31.03 0.11 4.88
CA HIS A 491 30.72 1.12 3.86
C HIS A 491 30.21 2.44 4.45
N VAL A 492 29.42 2.40 5.53
CA VAL A 492 29.01 3.61 6.28
C VAL A 492 30.21 4.31 6.95
N SER A 493 31.27 3.56 7.26
CA SER A 493 32.47 4.05 7.95
C SER A 493 33.61 4.50 7.02
N ASP A 494 33.63 4.07 5.75
CA ASP A 494 34.66 4.41 4.76
C ASP A 494 34.74 5.93 4.51
N SER A 495 35.94 6.49 4.66
CA SER A 495 36.22 7.91 4.45
C SER A 495 36.26 8.36 2.98
N HIS A 496 36.45 7.45 2.01
CA HIS A 496 36.65 7.82 0.61
C HIS A 496 35.38 7.78 -0.24
N SER A 497 34.56 6.73 -0.12
CA SER A 497 33.33 6.60 -0.93
C SER A 497 32.08 7.15 -0.23
N SER A 498 31.96 6.98 1.08
CA SER A 498 30.69 7.10 1.80
C SER A 498 30.19 8.56 1.96
N PRO A 499 28.94 8.88 1.54
CA PRO A 499 28.29 10.14 1.90
C PRO A 499 28.05 10.27 3.41
N LEU A 500 27.67 9.16 4.08
CA LEU A 500 27.32 9.15 5.50
C LEU A 500 28.54 9.40 6.41
N ARG A 501 29.72 8.88 6.04
CA ARG A 501 30.98 9.20 6.75
C ARG A 501 31.37 10.67 6.62
N ARG A 502 31.24 11.24 5.41
CA ARG A 502 31.52 12.66 5.16
C ARG A 502 30.59 13.56 5.96
N LEU A 503 29.29 13.27 5.96
CA LEU A 503 28.30 13.97 6.78
C LEU A 503 28.56 13.84 8.28
N THR A 504 28.91 12.64 8.76
CA THR A 504 29.30 12.42 10.17
C THR A 504 30.54 13.24 10.57
N THR A 505 31.52 13.35 9.68
CA THR A 505 32.74 14.15 9.90
C THR A 505 32.41 15.65 9.94
N ALA A 506 31.59 16.14 9.00
CA ALA A 506 31.13 17.52 8.97
C ALA A 506 30.26 17.88 10.19
N ALA A 507 29.38 16.95 10.62
CA ALA A 507 28.56 17.10 11.81
C ALA A 507 29.43 17.23 13.06
N LYS A 508 30.42 16.35 13.24
CA LYS A 508 31.37 16.41 14.37
C LYS A 508 32.13 17.74 14.43
N ALA A 509 32.55 18.29 13.28
CA ALA A 509 33.17 19.61 13.23
C ALA A 509 32.17 20.73 13.60
N SER A 510 30.95 20.69 13.07
CA SER A 510 29.89 21.66 13.35
C SER A 510 29.47 21.66 14.82
N TYR A 511 29.21 20.49 15.42
CA TYR A 511 28.88 20.36 16.84
C TYR A 511 30.09 20.61 17.76
N GLY A 512 31.32 20.45 17.28
CA GLY A 512 32.52 20.91 17.98
C GLY A 512 32.60 22.44 18.11
N THR A 513 32.19 23.20 17.09
CA THR A 513 32.16 24.68 17.14
C THR A 513 30.92 25.25 17.83
N ARG A 514 29.78 24.57 17.70
CA ARG A 514 28.50 24.93 18.32
C ARG A 514 27.94 23.70 19.05
N PRO A 515 28.41 23.40 20.28
CA PRO A 515 27.94 22.23 21.02
C PRO A 515 26.48 22.40 21.48
N ARG A 516 25.81 21.26 21.72
CA ARG A 516 24.52 21.26 22.42
C ARG A 516 24.77 21.76 23.86
N PRO A 517 24.03 22.77 24.37
CA PRO A 517 24.15 23.19 25.77
C PRO A 517 23.75 22.04 26.72
N ARG A 518 24.13 22.16 27.99
CA ARG A 518 23.75 21.20 29.04
C ARG A 518 22.85 21.88 30.05
N SER A 519 21.63 21.39 30.20
CA SER A 519 20.78 21.67 31.36
C SER A 519 21.33 20.96 32.60
N PRO A 520 21.12 21.47 33.82
CA PRO A 520 21.37 20.73 35.06
C PRO A 520 20.68 19.35 35.09
N GLN A 521 19.57 19.18 34.36
CA GLN A 521 18.82 17.93 34.26
C GLN A 521 19.59 16.85 33.46
N ASP A 522 20.34 17.27 32.42
CA ASP A 522 21.11 16.37 31.54
C ASP A 522 22.28 15.67 32.26
N ALA A 523 22.73 16.22 33.39
CA ALA A 523 23.80 15.63 34.20
C ALA A 523 23.50 14.19 34.65
N SER A 524 22.21 13.85 34.79
CA SER A 524 21.74 12.51 35.16
C SER A 524 21.59 11.54 33.98
N MET A 525 21.45 12.05 32.74
CA MET A 525 20.95 11.26 31.59
C MET A 525 22.02 10.78 30.62
N GLN A 526 23.27 11.26 30.72
CA GLN A 526 24.40 10.85 29.87
C GLN A 526 24.09 10.81 28.35
N LEU A 527 23.59 11.91 27.78
CA LEU A 527 23.19 12.01 26.35
C LEU A 527 24.25 11.52 25.34
N GLN A 528 25.53 11.51 25.74
CA GLN A 528 26.66 10.95 24.97
C GLN A 528 26.46 9.50 24.53
N ARG A 529 25.60 8.72 25.21
CA ARG A 529 25.22 7.35 24.85
C ARG A 529 24.60 7.24 23.44
N TYR A 530 23.93 8.28 22.96
CA TYR A 530 23.16 8.27 21.70
C TYR A 530 23.83 9.04 20.53
N VAL A 531 24.95 9.72 20.80
CA VAL A 531 25.78 10.45 19.82
C VAL A 531 27.18 9.82 19.63
N ALA A 532 27.44 8.67 20.26
CA ALA A 532 28.77 8.05 20.32
C ALA A 532 29.35 7.68 18.93
N ALA A 533 28.51 7.24 18.00
CA ALA A 533 28.90 6.94 16.61
C ALA A 533 28.88 8.18 15.70
N SER A 534 27.88 9.06 15.84
CA SER A 534 27.72 10.27 15.03
C SER A 534 26.82 11.29 15.72
N ASP A 535 27.15 12.58 15.58
CA ASP A 535 26.30 13.69 16.02
C ASP A 535 25.02 13.90 15.18
N LEU A 536 24.93 13.22 14.03
CA LEU A 536 23.83 13.35 13.06
C LEU A 536 23.00 12.05 12.91
N PHE A 537 23.60 10.89 13.17
CA PHE A 537 22.96 9.58 13.04
C PHE A 537 23.09 8.77 14.35
N THR A 538 21.99 8.20 14.83
CA THR A 538 22.00 7.16 15.88
C THR A 538 21.71 5.82 15.20
N TYR A 539 22.66 4.89 15.25
CA TYR A 539 22.48 3.54 14.69
C TYR A 539 21.91 2.61 15.76
N ALA A 540 20.87 1.88 15.43
CA ALA A 540 20.18 0.97 16.33
C ALA A 540 20.07 -0.43 15.72
N LEU A 541 20.04 -1.45 16.56
CA LEU A 541 19.78 -2.84 16.16
C LEU A 541 18.58 -3.35 16.94
N VAL A 542 17.58 -3.91 16.25
CA VAL A 542 16.46 -4.65 16.83
C VAL A 542 16.55 -6.07 16.30
N THR A 543 16.50 -7.08 17.17
CA THR A 543 16.57 -8.48 16.73
C THR A 543 15.75 -9.39 17.61
N ALA A 544 15.12 -10.41 17.01
CA ALA A 544 14.47 -11.51 17.71
C ALA A 544 15.47 -12.61 18.17
N ALA A 545 16.78 -12.40 17.99
CA ALA A 545 17.81 -13.32 18.46
C ALA A 545 17.85 -13.39 19.99
N ALA A 546 18.02 -14.59 20.54
CA ALA A 546 18.13 -14.79 21.98
C ALA A 546 19.38 -14.10 22.54
N LYS A 547 19.27 -13.49 23.73
CA LYS A 547 20.36 -12.68 24.32
C LYS A 547 21.67 -13.44 24.50
N ASP A 548 21.59 -14.73 24.78
CA ASP A 548 22.71 -15.65 25.00
C ASP A 548 23.32 -16.20 23.69
N SER A 549 22.75 -15.88 22.53
CA SER A 549 23.28 -16.32 21.23
C SER A 549 24.31 -15.37 20.62
N PHE A 550 24.53 -14.17 21.20
CA PHE A 550 25.52 -13.20 20.73
C PHE A 550 25.92 -12.20 21.83
N GLU A 551 27.16 -11.70 21.77
CA GLU A 551 27.66 -10.59 22.58
C GLU A 551 27.73 -9.30 21.76
N ILE A 552 27.74 -8.15 22.44
CA ILE A 552 27.95 -6.84 21.77
C ILE A 552 29.29 -6.82 21.01
N ALA A 553 30.29 -7.57 21.48
CA ALA A 553 31.61 -7.67 20.84
C ALA A 553 31.58 -8.37 19.46
N ASP A 554 30.55 -9.17 19.17
CA ASP A 554 30.39 -9.89 17.91
C ASP A 554 29.76 -9.01 16.81
N LEU A 555 29.19 -7.86 17.19
CA LEU A 555 28.56 -6.92 16.28
C LEU A 555 29.59 -6.02 15.56
N PRO A 556 29.28 -5.46 14.38
CA PRO A 556 30.16 -4.52 13.70
C PRO A 556 30.51 -3.27 14.56
N PRO A 557 31.73 -2.71 14.45
CA PRO A 557 32.20 -1.62 15.33
C PRO A 557 31.29 -0.39 15.44
N LEU A 558 30.54 -0.08 14.38
CA LEU A 558 29.55 1.01 14.35
C LEU A 558 28.38 0.76 15.33
N ILE A 559 27.92 -0.48 15.43
CA ILE A 559 26.87 -0.92 16.36
C ILE A 559 27.45 -1.07 17.77
N GLN A 560 28.70 -1.54 17.92
CA GLN A 560 29.39 -1.56 19.23
C GLN A 560 29.48 -0.16 19.87
N ALA A 561 29.83 0.85 19.07
CA ALA A 561 29.83 2.25 19.51
C ALA A 561 28.43 2.73 19.95
N SER A 562 27.38 2.14 19.36
CA SER A 562 25.96 2.45 19.61
C SER A 562 25.28 1.41 20.52
N ARG A 563 26.01 0.68 21.36
CA ARG A 563 25.50 -0.41 22.22
C ARG A 563 24.26 -0.09 23.08
N TRP A 564 24.01 1.18 23.39
CA TRP A 564 22.81 1.61 24.16
C TRP A 564 21.51 1.55 23.35
N THR A 565 21.62 1.38 22.03
CA THR A 565 20.50 1.27 21.07
C THR A 565 20.48 -0.10 20.40
N VAL A 566 20.95 -1.14 21.10
CA VAL A 566 20.74 -2.55 20.75
C VAL A 566 19.57 -3.08 21.59
N TYR A 567 18.58 -3.65 20.93
CA TYR A 567 17.32 -4.09 21.51
C TYR A 567 16.98 -5.52 21.09
N LEU A 568 16.33 -6.24 21.99
CA LEU A 568 15.80 -7.58 21.78
C LEU A 568 14.28 -7.48 21.62
N ASP A 569 13.77 -8.10 20.56
CA ASP A 569 12.33 -8.20 20.30
C ASP A 569 11.76 -9.45 20.99
N ASP A 570 11.77 -9.42 22.32
CA ASP A 570 11.63 -10.59 23.19
C ASP A 570 10.45 -10.53 24.18
N ILE A 571 9.69 -9.43 24.17
CA ILE A 571 8.57 -9.16 25.10
C ILE A 571 7.27 -8.73 24.39
N PRO A 572 6.80 -9.45 23.34
CA PRO A 572 5.63 -9.06 22.57
C PRO A 572 4.38 -8.92 23.45
N GLU A 573 4.19 -9.77 24.47
CA GLU A 573 3.02 -9.71 25.37
C GLU A 573 2.91 -8.40 26.18
N SER A 574 4.01 -7.64 26.27
CA SER A 574 4.10 -6.36 26.96
C SER A 574 3.84 -5.14 26.05
N ASP A 575 3.68 -5.35 24.74
CA ASP A 575 3.35 -4.36 23.72
C ASP A 575 1.83 -4.05 23.64
N THR A 576 1.47 -2.90 23.07
CA THR A 576 0.08 -2.42 22.92
C THR A 576 -0.83 -3.34 22.10
N ARG A 577 -0.29 -4.09 21.13
CA ARG A 577 -1.02 -5.07 20.28
C ARG A 577 -0.73 -6.52 20.64
N ARG A 578 0.23 -6.77 21.53
CA ARG A 578 0.79 -8.09 21.83
C ARG A 578 1.57 -8.73 20.68
N GLU A 579 2.23 -7.89 19.88
CA GLU A 579 2.99 -8.26 18.69
C GLU A 579 4.47 -7.89 18.89
N GLY A 580 5.38 -8.65 18.26
CA GLY A 580 6.79 -8.25 18.20
C GLY A 580 6.96 -6.99 17.35
N CYS A 581 8.03 -6.24 17.60
CA CYS A 581 8.45 -5.12 16.78
C CYS A 581 8.61 -5.55 15.30
N LEU A 582 9.24 -6.69 15.01
CA LEU A 582 9.45 -7.18 13.64
C LEU A 582 8.12 -7.44 12.93
N ASP A 583 7.19 -8.13 13.60
CA ASP A 583 5.87 -8.46 13.06
C ASP A 583 5.02 -7.21 12.86
N LYS A 584 4.93 -6.35 13.88
CA LYS A 584 4.14 -5.11 13.81
C LYS A 584 4.68 -4.14 12.76
N TRP A 585 5.99 -3.93 12.73
CA TRP A 585 6.58 -2.92 11.85
C TRP A 585 6.73 -3.40 10.41
N LEU A 586 7.08 -4.66 10.19
CA LEU A 586 7.48 -5.19 8.88
C LEU A 586 6.63 -6.37 8.38
N GLY A 587 5.68 -6.88 9.16
CA GLY A 587 4.92 -8.08 8.81
C GLY A 587 5.75 -9.37 8.92
N GLY A 588 6.85 -9.33 9.67
CA GLY A 588 7.85 -10.40 9.79
C GLY A 588 9.09 -10.18 8.92
N LEU A 589 10.13 -10.98 9.17
CA LEU A 589 11.36 -11.06 8.37
C LEU A 589 11.82 -12.51 8.30
N MET A 590 12.34 -12.94 7.15
CA MET A 590 13.00 -14.24 7.01
C MET A 590 14.37 -14.24 7.70
N ASP A 591 14.88 -15.40 8.09
CA ASP A 591 16.15 -15.59 8.83
C ASP A 591 17.40 -14.95 8.18
N ARG A 592 17.35 -14.66 6.88
CA ARG A 592 18.45 -14.08 6.09
C ARG A 592 18.20 -12.64 5.63
N GLU A 593 17.05 -12.07 6.00
CA GLU A 593 16.70 -10.70 5.67
C GLU A 593 17.15 -9.74 6.77
N VAL A 594 17.58 -8.56 6.34
CA VAL A 594 17.85 -7.40 7.19
C VAL A 594 17.05 -6.24 6.63
N ALA A 595 16.17 -5.69 7.45
CA ALA A 595 15.52 -4.42 7.13
C ALA A 595 16.34 -3.24 7.65
N ILE A 596 16.40 -2.16 6.88
CA ILE A 596 16.98 -0.89 7.30
C ILE A 596 15.85 0.15 7.30
N VAL A 597 15.52 0.69 8.47
CA VAL A 597 14.49 1.75 8.63
C VAL A 597 15.17 3.06 9.02
N ASN A 598 15.01 4.07 8.19
CA ASN A 598 15.49 5.44 8.40
C ASN A 598 14.37 6.30 9.00
N VAL A 599 14.55 6.74 10.24
CA VAL A 599 13.60 7.57 10.98
C VAL A 599 14.19 8.98 11.15
N ARG A 600 13.40 9.97 10.80
CA ARG A 600 13.73 11.39 10.80
C ARG A 600 13.85 11.94 12.23
N PRO A 601 14.49 13.12 12.42
CA PRO A 601 14.57 13.76 13.74
C PRO A 601 13.22 14.09 14.40
N ASP A 602 12.15 14.25 13.60
CA ASP A 602 10.77 14.47 14.05
C ASP A 602 9.99 13.16 14.34
N GLY A 603 10.64 11.99 14.27
CA GLY A 603 10.04 10.69 14.61
C GLY A 603 9.25 10.01 13.49
N TYR A 604 9.24 10.61 12.30
CA TYR A 604 8.61 10.06 11.10
C TYR A 604 9.54 9.10 10.35
N VAL A 605 8.98 8.03 9.78
CA VAL A 605 9.67 7.14 8.85
C VAL A 605 9.95 7.90 7.56
N GLY A 606 11.22 8.03 7.17
CA GLY A 606 11.59 8.60 5.88
C GLY A 606 11.64 7.55 4.77
N SER A 607 12.26 6.41 5.06
CA SER A 607 12.37 5.27 4.14
C SER A 607 12.63 3.99 4.91
N HIS A 608 12.22 2.85 4.37
CA HIS A 608 12.74 1.55 4.78
C HIS A 608 13.10 0.72 3.56
N ALA A 609 13.89 -0.34 3.72
CA ALA A 609 14.15 -1.33 2.68
C ALA A 609 14.45 -2.68 3.35
N ILE A 610 14.01 -3.77 2.74
CA ILE A 610 14.38 -5.14 3.12
C ILE A 610 15.46 -5.61 2.14
N SER A 611 16.50 -6.26 2.65
CA SER A 611 17.60 -6.77 1.83
C SER A 611 18.15 -8.08 2.37
N SER A 612 18.76 -8.87 1.50
CA SER A 612 19.44 -10.12 1.82
C SER A 612 20.85 -10.05 1.24
N PRO A 613 21.88 -10.63 1.89
CA PRO A 613 23.25 -10.64 1.36
C PRO A 613 23.39 -11.33 0.00
N PHE A 614 22.35 -12.05 -0.46
CA PHE A 614 22.32 -12.74 -1.75
C PHE A 614 21.48 -12.02 -2.82
N ALA A 615 20.83 -10.89 -2.48
CA ALA A 615 19.99 -10.12 -3.40
C ALA A 615 20.76 -8.92 -3.97
N VAL A 616 20.94 -8.89 -5.29
CA VAL A 616 21.57 -7.76 -6.01
C VAL A 616 20.48 -6.99 -6.75
N ASN A 617 20.28 -5.71 -6.39
CA ASN A 617 19.31 -4.85 -7.06
C ASN A 617 19.80 -4.50 -8.48
N LEU A 618 19.05 -4.90 -9.50
CA LEU A 618 19.39 -4.67 -10.92
C LEU A 618 19.00 -3.27 -11.42
N GLY A 619 18.12 -2.56 -10.71
CA GLY A 619 17.47 -1.33 -11.14
C GLY A 619 15.99 -1.56 -11.45
N SER A 620 15.48 -0.86 -12.46
CA SER A 620 14.09 -0.99 -12.94
C SER A 620 13.79 -2.37 -13.57
N THR A 621 12.51 -2.68 -13.70
CA THR A 621 12.01 -4.03 -14.08
C THR A 621 12.48 -4.53 -15.46
N ASP A 622 12.87 -3.63 -16.36
CA ASP A 622 13.48 -3.94 -17.67
C ASP A 622 14.91 -4.50 -17.57
N GLN A 623 15.61 -4.27 -16.45
CA GLN A 623 17.02 -4.65 -16.29
C GLN A 623 17.26 -6.17 -16.20
N TYR A 624 16.21 -6.97 -15.98
CA TYR A 624 16.28 -8.44 -16.11
C TYR A 624 16.57 -8.92 -17.56
N LEU A 625 16.41 -8.04 -18.56
CA LEU A 625 16.80 -8.32 -19.95
C LEU A 625 18.20 -7.75 -20.30
N ASN A 626 18.86 -7.05 -19.37
CA ASN A 626 20.15 -6.40 -19.59
C ASN A 626 21.32 -7.36 -19.27
N GLY A 627 21.58 -8.28 -20.19
CA GLY A 627 22.68 -9.25 -20.10
C GLY A 627 24.05 -8.65 -19.72
N PRO A 628 24.51 -7.55 -20.36
CA PRO A 628 25.75 -6.86 -19.97
C PRO A 628 25.79 -6.43 -18.51
N ARG A 629 24.69 -5.89 -17.96
CA ARG A 629 24.59 -5.46 -16.56
C ARG A 629 24.64 -6.64 -15.59
N ILE A 630 23.98 -7.75 -15.94
CA ILE A 630 24.02 -8.99 -15.14
C ILE A 630 25.46 -9.54 -15.07
N ILE A 631 26.18 -9.56 -16.19
CA ILE A 631 27.59 -10.01 -16.25
C ILE A 631 28.53 -9.06 -15.49
N GLU A 632 28.29 -7.74 -15.57
CA GLU A 632 29.04 -6.74 -14.79
C GLU A 632 28.90 -6.99 -13.28
N LEU A 633 27.67 -7.16 -12.81
CA LEU A 633 27.36 -7.44 -11.40
C LEU A 633 27.91 -8.79 -10.96
N ALA A 634 27.79 -9.84 -11.78
CA ALA A 634 28.37 -11.15 -11.49
C ALA A 634 29.88 -11.03 -11.19
N LYS A 635 30.62 -10.26 -12.00
CA LYS A 635 32.05 -9.99 -11.77
C LYS A 635 32.32 -9.15 -10.52
N GLN A 636 31.50 -8.13 -10.25
CA GLN A 636 31.64 -7.28 -9.06
C GLN A 636 31.43 -8.07 -7.76
N HIS A 637 30.54 -9.05 -7.78
CA HIS A 637 30.18 -9.87 -6.61
C HIS A 637 30.88 -11.23 -6.53
N GLY A 638 31.77 -11.57 -7.48
CA GLY A 638 32.51 -12.84 -7.48
C GLY A 638 31.64 -14.06 -7.80
N ILE A 639 30.56 -13.89 -8.56
CA ILE A 639 29.63 -14.95 -8.95
C ILE A 639 30.24 -15.77 -10.10
N GLU A 640 30.46 -17.07 -9.85
CA GLU A 640 31.12 -17.99 -10.79
C GLU A 640 30.18 -18.52 -11.89
N ALA A 641 28.87 -18.55 -11.63
CA ALA A 641 27.87 -19.11 -12.55
C ALA A 641 26.53 -18.37 -12.49
N VAL A 642 25.80 -18.37 -13.60
CA VAL A 642 24.43 -17.82 -13.71
C VAL A 642 23.48 -18.93 -14.16
N HIS A 643 22.47 -19.21 -13.34
CA HIS A 643 21.30 -19.99 -13.74
C HIS A 643 20.24 -19.00 -14.27
N PRO A 644 19.81 -19.12 -15.54
CA PRO A 644 18.91 -18.15 -16.15
C PRO A 644 17.43 -18.42 -15.88
N GLY A 645 17.09 -19.53 -15.21
CA GLY A 645 15.72 -19.99 -15.05
C GLY A 645 15.07 -20.34 -16.39
N TYR A 646 13.89 -19.77 -16.61
CA TYR A 646 13.11 -19.85 -17.86
C TYR A 646 12.63 -18.46 -18.27
N GLY A 647 12.42 -18.25 -19.57
CA GLY A 647 12.15 -16.91 -20.12
C GLY A 647 13.37 -15.98 -20.02
N PHE A 648 13.12 -14.68 -20.08
CA PHE A 648 14.15 -13.61 -20.04
C PHE A 648 15.34 -13.86 -20.99
N LEU A 649 16.47 -14.33 -20.45
CA LEU A 649 17.72 -14.55 -21.19
C LEU A 649 18.11 -16.05 -21.29
N SER A 650 17.26 -16.97 -20.84
CA SER A 650 17.53 -18.42 -20.84
C SER A 650 17.78 -19.02 -22.22
N GLU A 651 17.14 -18.50 -23.27
CA GLU A 651 17.27 -18.98 -24.65
C GLU A 651 18.00 -17.95 -25.53
N ASN A 652 18.73 -17.02 -24.92
CA ASN A 652 19.51 -16.00 -25.63
C ASN A 652 20.94 -16.50 -25.87
N ALA A 653 21.20 -17.04 -27.06
CA ALA A 653 22.53 -17.55 -27.45
C ALA A 653 23.64 -16.49 -27.30
N ALA A 654 23.35 -15.21 -27.57
CA ALA A 654 24.33 -14.14 -27.42
C ALA A 654 24.67 -13.88 -25.94
N PHE A 655 23.70 -14.00 -25.02
CA PHE A 655 23.95 -13.92 -23.58
C PHE A 655 24.73 -15.12 -23.05
N ALA A 656 24.33 -16.36 -23.41
CA ALA A 656 25.07 -17.57 -23.02
C ALA A 656 26.52 -17.55 -23.52
N LYS A 657 26.75 -17.05 -24.76
CA LYS A 657 28.07 -16.79 -25.30
C LYS A 657 28.81 -15.69 -24.50
N ALA A 658 28.15 -14.58 -24.18
CA ALA A 658 28.76 -13.49 -23.42
C ALA A 658 29.16 -13.92 -21.99
N CYS A 659 28.38 -14.77 -21.31
CA CYS A 659 28.76 -15.39 -20.03
C CYS A 659 30.03 -16.25 -20.19
N THR A 660 30.07 -17.10 -21.23
CA THR A 660 31.24 -17.93 -21.55
C THR A 660 32.48 -17.07 -21.81
N ASP A 661 32.38 -16.06 -22.68
CA ASP A 661 33.47 -15.11 -23.00
C ASP A 661 33.90 -14.29 -21.76
N ALA A 662 32.99 -14.10 -20.80
CA ALA A 662 33.22 -13.37 -19.57
C ALA A 662 33.85 -14.22 -18.45
N GLY A 663 33.94 -15.55 -18.61
CA GLY A 663 34.43 -16.48 -17.58
C GLY A 663 33.39 -16.86 -16.53
N VAL A 664 32.09 -16.64 -16.80
CA VAL A 664 30.97 -16.99 -15.91
C VAL A 664 30.24 -18.18 -16.51
N LYS A 665 30.13 -19.30 -15.79
CA LYS A 665 29.46 -20.52 -16.32
C LYS A 665 27.96 -20.26 -16.48
N PHE A 666 27.47 -20.37 -17.70
CA PHE A 666 26.04 -20.42 -17.97
C PHE A 666 25.51 -21.81 -17.60
N ILE A 667 24.53 -21.88 -16.69
CA ILE A 667 23.93 -23.15 -16.27
C ILE A 667 22.74 -23.47 -17.18
N GLY A 668 23.03 -24.16 -18.28
CA GLY A 668 22.11 -24.49 -19.36
C GLY A 668 22.86 -25.05 -20.56
N PRO A 669 22.19 -25.26 -21.70
CA PRO A 669 22.84 -25.76 -22.92
C PRO A 669 23.88 -24.78 -23.47
N PRO A 670 24.87 -25.27 -24.23
CA PRO A 670 25.88 -24.41 -24.84
C PRO A 670 25.22 -23.47 -25.87
N TRP A 671 25.74 -22.24 -26.00
CA TRP A 671 25.18 -21.23 -26.89
C TRP A 671 24.97 -21.68 -28.35
N ARG A 672 25.75 -22.67 -28.82
CA ARG A 672 25.60 -23.28 -30.15
C ARG A 672 24.35 -24.15 -30.28
N ALA A 673 23.96 -24.87 -29.23
CA ALA A 673 22.72 -25.65 -29.22
C ALA A 673 21.50 -24.71 -29.18
N ILE A 674 21.59 -23.63 -28.39
CA ILE A 674 20.59 -22.54 -28.38
C ILE A 674 20.44 -21.92 -29.79
N GLU A 675 21.55 -21.58 -30.44
CA GLU A 675 21.54 -21.03 -31.80
C GLU A 675 21.01 -22.03 -32.85
N ALA A 676 21.35 -23.31 -32.73
CA ALA A 676 20.91 -24.36 -33.66
C ALA A 676 19.40 -24.59 -33.61
N MET A 677 18.79 -24.51 -32.42
CA MET A 677 17.35 -24.75 -32.23
C MET A 677 16.49 -23.48 -32.33
N GLY A 678 17.08 -22.29 -32.27
CA GLY A 678 16.36 -21.01 -32.42
C GLY A 678 15.88 -20.69 -33.85
N ASP A 679 16.35 -21.42 -34.87
CA ASP A 679 15.89 -21.30 -36.27
C ASP A 679 15.08 -22.54 -36.68
N LYS A 680 13.86 -22.33 -37.19
CA LYS A 680 12.91 -23.41 -37.51
C LYS A 680 13.27 -24.21 -38.77
N SER A 681 14.02 -23.66 -39.72
CA SER A 681 14.51 -24.44 -40.86
C SER A 681 15.69 -25.29 -40.42
N ARG A 682 16.68 -24.64 -39.78
CA ARG A 682 17.91 -25.29 -39.33
C ARG A 682 17.66 -26.42 -38.32
N SER A 683 16.78 -26.19 -37.35
CA SER A 683 16.40 -27.24 -36.38
C SER A 683 15.76 -28.45 -37.06
N LYS A 684 14.85 -28.24 -38.02
CA LYS A 684 14.21 -29.33 -38.77
C LYS A 684 15.18 -30.10 -39.65
N GLU A 685 16.12 -29.42 -40.32
CA GLU A 685 17.19 -30.06 -41.08
C GLU A 685 18.01 -31.00 -40.18
N ILE A 686 18.46 -30.51 -39.01
CA ILE A 686 19.19 -31.31 -38.02
C ILE A 686 18.35 -32.50 -37.51
N MET A 687 17.06 -32.28 -37.22
CA MET A 687 16.18 -33.37 -36.74
C MET A 687 15.94 -34.45 -37.80
N ILE A 688 15.77 -34.07 -39.07
CA ILE A 688 15.62 -35.02 -40.19
C ILE A 688 16.92 -35.83 -40.37
N GLU A 689 18.09 -35.17 -40.34
CA GLU A 689 19.39 -35.86 -40.38
C GLU A 689 19.61 -36.79 -39.18
N ALA A 690 19.10 -36.42 -38.00
CA ALA A 690 19.11 -37.26 -36.79
C ALA A 690 18.08 -38.41 -36.80
N GLY A 691 17.23 -38.50 -37.84
CA GLY A 691 16.20 -39.54 -37.94
C GLY A 691 15.00 -39.34 -37.00
N VAL A 692 14.76 -38.09 -36.56
CA VAL A 692 13.60 -37.69 -35.77
C VAL A 692 12.46 -37.29 -36.75
N PRO A 693 11.23 -37.82 -36.60
CA PRO A 693 10.15 -37.52 -37.52
C PRO A 693 9.73 -36.05 -37.40
N CYS A 694 9.69 -35.30 -38.50
CA CYS A 694 9.21 -33.92 -38.57
C CYS A 694 7.85 -33.86 -39.29
N ILE A 695 7.02 -32.85 -38.96
CA ILE A 695 5.70 -32.67 -39.61
C ILE A 695 5.90 -32.56 -41.14
N PRO A 696 5.19 -33.35 -41.96
CA PRO A 696 5.25 -33.24 -43.42
C PRO A 696 4.94 -31.81 -43.88
N GLY A 697 5.86 -31.20 -44.62
CA GLY A 697 5.74 -29.80 -44.98
C GLY A 697 6.76 -29.33 -46.01
N TYR A 698 6.51 -28.15 -46.55
CA TYR A 698 7.41 -27.42 -47.43
C TYR A 698 8.11 -26.30 -46.66
N HIS A 699 9.45 -26.34 -46.69
CA HIS A 699 10.34 -25.42 -45.98
C HIS A 699 11.42 -24.82 -46.90
N GLY A 700 11.23 -24.91 -48.22
CA GLY A 700 12.21 -24.45 -49.19
C GLY A 700 12.23 -22.93 -49.37
N ALA A 701 13.31 -22.45 -49.99
CA ALA A 701 13.55 -21.03 -50.24
C ALA A 701 12.66 -20.42 -51.34
N GLU A 702 11.86 -21.21 -52.07
CA GLU A 702 10.92 -20.67 -53.06
C GLU A 702 9.61 -20.26 -52.36
N GLN A 703 9.21 -19.02 -52.58
CA GLN A 703 8.18 -18.32 -51.78
C GLN A 703 7.06 -17.71 -52.63
N ASP A 704 7.06 -18.00 -53.93
CA ASP A 704 5.97 -17.70 -54.85
C ASP A 704 4.63 -18.32 -54.38
N PRO A 705 3.53 -17.55 -54.31
CA PRO A 705 2.24 -18.05 -53.85
C PRO A 705 1.69 -19.27 -54.60
N ALA A 706 1.91 -19.37 -55.92
CA ALA A 706 1.43 -20.49 -56.72
C ALA A 706 2.25 -21.76 -56.43
N HIS A 707 3.56 -21.64 -56.19
CA HIS A 707 4.37 -22.77 -55.72
C HIS A 707 3.95 -23.22 -54.32
N LEU A 708 3.72 -22.30 -53.39
CA LEU A 708 3.25 -22.64 -52.04
C LEU A 708 1.88 -23.34 -52.06
N ALA A 709 0.97 -22.96 -52.98
CA ALA A 709 -0.30 -23.65 -53.20
C ALA A 709 -0.12 -25.06 -53.79
N GLU A 710 0.78 -25.23 -54.76
CA GLU A 710 1.14 -26.55 -55.33
C GLU A 710 1.70 -27.49 -54.25
N GLN A 711 2.49 -26.97 -53.31
CA GLN A 711 2.99 -27.74 -52.17
C GLN A 711 1.88 -28.07 -51.17
N ALA A 712 0.96 -27.15 -50.90
CA ALA A 712 -0.21 -27.41 -50.06
C ALA A 712 -1.10 -28.54 -50.63
N GLU A 713 -1.30 -28.58 -51.95
CA GLU A 713 -1.99 -29.69 -52.63
C GLU A 713 -1.25 -31.03 -52.48
N LYS A 714 0.08 -31.03 -52.58
CA LYS A 714 0.91 -32.25 -52.40
C LYS A 714 0.90 -32.78 -50.96
N ILE A 715 0.90 -31.88 -49.97
CA ILE A 715 0.78 -32.22 -48.53
C ILE A 715 -0.66 -32.67 -48.21
N GLY A 716 -1.64 -32.13 -48.93
CA GLY A 716 -3.06 -32.40 -48.78
C GLY A 716 -3.69 -31.60 -47.65
N TYR A 717 -4.82 -30.97 -47.94
CA TYR A 717 -5.59 -30.19 -46.97
C TYR A 717 -6.17 -31.06 -45.82
N PRO A 718 -6.41 -30.49 -44.62
CA PRO A 718 -6.05 -29.14 -44.21
C PRO A 718 -4.53 -28.97 -44.04
N VAL A 719 -4.05 -27.75 -44.27
CA VAL A 719 -2.64 -27.35 -44.08
C VAL A 719 -2.55 -26.14 -43.14
N LEU A 720 -1.37 -25.94 -42.56
CA LEU A 720 -1.05 -24.84 -41.65
C LEU A 720 0.08 -24.00 -42.26
N LEU A 721 -0.21 -22.74 -42.55
CA LEU A 721 0.78 -21.74 -42.91
C LEU A 721 1.43 -21.21 -41.63
N LYS A 722 2.76 -21.12 -41.58
CA LYS A 722 3.53 -20.56 -40.46
C LYS A 722 4.65 -19.64 -40.95
N ALA A 723 4.91 -18.53 -40.26
CA ALA A 723 6.13 -17.75 -40.49
C ALA A 723 7.39 -18.52 -40.02
N VAL A 724 8.50 -18.37 -40.75
CA VAL A 724 9.81 -18.95 -40.35
C VAL A 724 10.30 -18.37 -39.03
N LYS A 725 10.23 -17.03 -38.90
CA LYS A 725 10.53 -16.31 -37.66
C LYS A 725 9.24 -16.04 -36.89
N GLY A 726 9.21 -16.43 -35.62
CA GLY A 726 8.10 -16.15 -34.70
C GLY A 726 7.73 -17.34 -33.81
N GLY A 727 7.13 -17.04 -32.65
CA GLY A 727 6.61 -18.01 -31.70
C GLY A 727 5.24 -17.59 -31.16
N GLY A 728 4.57 -18.48 -30.42
CA GLY A 728 3.34 -18.14 -29.68
C GLY A 728 2.13 -17.75 -30.54
N GLY A 729 1.79 -18.53 -31.57
CA GLY A 729 0.55 -18.34 -32.35
C GLY A 729 0.63 -17.34 -33.52
N LYS A 730 1.45 -16.30 -33.41
CA LYS A 730 1.48 -15.18 -34.37
C LYS A 730 1.98 -15.62 -35.75
N GLY A 731 1.32 -15.12 -36.80
CA GLY A 731 1.64 -15.42 -38.21
C GLY A 731 1.26 -16.83 -38.67
N MET A 732 0.36 -17.52 -37.94
CA MET A 732 -0.15 -18.84 -38.33
C MET A 732 -1.58 -18.77 -38.91
N ARG A 733 -1.85 -19.54 -39.97
CA ARG A 733 -3.21 -19.69 -40.55
C ARG A 733 -3.50 -21.12 -41.00
N ILE A 734 -4.63 -21.65 -40.56
CA ILE A 734 -5.17 -22.92 -41.03
C ILE A 734 -5.86 -22.67 -42.37
N VAL A 735 -5.56 -23.50 -43.36
CA VAL A 735 -6.23 -23.52 -44.67
C VAL A 735 -6.94 -24.87 -44.79
N THR A 736 -8.27 -24.84 -44.87
CA THR A 736 -9.11 -26.03 -44.92
C THR A 736 -9.38 -26.53 -46.33
N ALA A 737 -9.37 -25.65 -47.33
CA ALA A 737 -9.64 -25.97 -48.73
C ALA A 737 -8.81 -25.08 -49.67
N PRO A 738 -8.57 -25.48 -50.94
CA PRO A 738 -7.73 -24.74 -51.88
C PRO A 738 -8.20 -23.30 -52.14
N GLU A 739 -9.51 -23.04 -52.09
CA GLU A 739 -10.10 -21.73 -52.38
C GLU A 739 -9.70 -20.67 -51.34
N ASP A 740 -9.46 -21.08 -50.09
CA ASP A 740 -9.09 -20.19 -48.99
C ASP A 740 -7.59 -19.81 -49.00
N PHE A 741 -6.75 -20.56 -49.74
CA PHE A 741 -5.29 -20.52 -49.60
C PHE A 741 -4.68 -19.13 -49.79
N GLN A 742 -5.07 -18.43 -50.87
CA GLN A 742 -4.50 -17.11 -51.19
C GLN A 742 -4.84 -16.08 -50.10
N GLN A 743 -6.10 -16.03 -49.66
CA GLN A 743 -6.55 -15.10 -48.63
C GLN A 743 -5.83 -15.34 -47.28
N GLN A 744 -5.66 -16.61 -46.90
CA GLN A 744 -4.97 -16.96 -45.67
C GLN A 744 -3.46 -16.70 -45.76
N LEU A 745 -2.83 -16.93 -46.91
CA LEU A 745 -1.41 -16.63 -47.15
C LEU A 745 -1.14 -15.12 -47.06
N ASP A 746 -1.96 -14.28 -47.68
CA ASP A 746 -1.81 -12.82 -47.61
C ASP A 746 -2.02 -12.30 -46.17
N SER A 747 -2.98 -12.88 -45.43
CA SER A 747 -3.19 -12.58 -44.01
C SER A 747 -1.97 -12.96 -43.15
N ALA A 748 -1.41 -14.17 -43.37
CA ALA A 748 -0.26 -14.66 -42.62
C ALA A 748 1.01 -13.85 -42.92
N LYS A 749 1.30 -13.53 -44.19
CA LYS A 749 2.44 -12.70 -44.58
C LYS A 749 2.32 -11.26 -44.04
N SER A 750 1.12 -10.69 -44.01
CA SER A 750 0.89 -9.35 -43.42
C SER A 750 1.19 -9.33 -41.91
N GLU A 751 0.71 -10.34 -41.17
CA GLU A 751 0.99 -10.49 -39.74
C GLU A 751 2.47 -10.78 -39.44
N ALA A 752 3.12 -11.61 -40.25
CA ALA A 752 4.55 -11.93 -40.14
C ALA A 752 5.43 -10.69 -40.33
N ARG A 753 5.17 -9.88 -41.38
CA ARG A 753 5.91 -8.63 -41.63
C ARG A 753 5.76 -7.64 -40.47
N SER A 754 4.54 -7.48 -39.95
CA SER A 754 4.25 -6.54 -38.86
C SER A 754 4.83 -6.99 -37.50
N SER A 755 4.92 -8.29 -37.26
CA SER A 755 5.38 -8.86 -35.98
C SER A 755 6.89 -9.13 -35.93
N PHE A 756 7.48 -9.55 -37.06
CA PHE A 756 8.83 -10.13 -37.11
C PHE A 756 9.74 -9.53 -38.18
N GLY A 757 9.23 -8.63 -39.04
CA GLY A 757 10.00 -8.00 -40.12
C GLY A 757 10.37 -8.96 -41.26
N ASP A 758 9.73 -10.12 -41.34
CA ASP A 758 10.00 -11.20 -42.30
C ASP A 758 8.67 -11.75 -42.84
N ASP A 759 8.66 -12.24 -44.08
CA ASP A 759 7.48 -12.77 -44.77
C ASP A 759 7.69 -14.15 -45.41
N VAL A 760 8.81 -14.81 -45.10
CA VAL A 760 9.08 -16.19 -45.49
C VAL A 760 8.15 -17.14 -44.71
N MET A 761 7.42 -17.96 -45.47
CA MET A 761 6.38 -18.87 -44.97
C MET A 761 6.78 -20.33 -45.15
N LEU A 762 6.32 -21.15 -44.20
CA LEU A 762 6.32 -22.61 -44.23
C LEU A 762 4.89 -23.10 -44.47
N VAL A 763 4.75 -24.20 -45.20
CA VAL A 763 3.47 -24.91 -45.38
C VAL A 763 3.61 -26.27 -44.70
N GLU A 764 2.78 -26.57 -43.71
CA GLU A 764 2.83 -27.82 -42.94
C GLU A 764 1.49 -28.56 -43.01
N LYS A 765 1.51 -29.88 -42.83
CA LYS A 765 0.27 -30.64 -42.59
C LYS A 765 -0.39 -30.13 -41.30
N TYR A 766 -1.68 -29.82 -41.36
CA TYR A 766 -2.45 -29.51 -40.15
C TYR A 766 -2.97 -30.82 -39.55
N ILE A 767 -2.60 -31.08 -38.29
CA ILE A 767 -3.08 -32.22 -37.50
C ILE A 767 -4.45 -31.85 -36.91
N THR A 768 -5.45 -32.72 -37.04
CA THR A 768 -6.86 -32.45 -36.71
C THR A 768 -7.18 -32.61 -35.24
N THR A 769 -6.68 -33.65 -34.59
CA THR A 769 -6.91 -33.98 -33.17
C THR A 769 -5.60 -34.01 -32.36
N PRO A 770 -4.76 -32.97 -32.43
CA PRO A 770 -3.38 -33.02 -31.94
C PRO A 770 -3.27 -33.01 -30.41
N ARG A 771 -2.37 -33.83 -29.87
CA ARG A 771 -1.85 -33.74 -28.51
C ARG A 771 -0.46 -33.12 -28.48
N HIS A 772 -0.23 -32.23 -27.53
CA HIS A 772 1.10 -31.68 -27.26
C HIS A 772 1.79 -32.59 -26.23
N ILE A 773 2.70 -33.44 -26.71
CA ILE A 773 3.49 -34.35 -25.85
C ILE A 773 4.95 -33.94 -25.94
N GLU A 774 5.61 -33.78 -24.81
CA GLU A 774 7.00 -33.34 -24.73
C GLU A 774 7.84 -34.27 -23.87
N VAL A 775 9.15 -34.37 -24.13
CA VAL A 775 10.06 -35.21 -23.34
C VAL A 775 11.09 -34.36 -22.64
N GLN A 776 11.20 -34.55 -21.33
CA GLN A 776 12.33 -34.04 -20.57
C GLN A 776 13.58 -34.79 -20.99
N VAL A 777 14.55 -34.08 -21.56
CA VAL A 777 15.89 -34.62 -21.80
C VAL A 777 16.87 -34.03 -20.79
N PHE A 778 17.90 -34.81 -20.48
CA PHE A 778 19.05 -34.37 -19.70
C PHE A 778 20.32 -34.90 -20.33
N ALA A 779 21.29 -34.02 -20.60
CA ALA A 779 22.56 -34.38 -21.22
C ALA A 779 23.75 -33.84 -20.42
N ASP A 780 24.90 -34.51 -20.51
CA ASP A 780 26.16 -34.09 -19.85
C ASP A 780 27.31 -33.84 -20.84
N GLN A 781 28.39 -33.23 -20.33
CA GLN A 781 29.61 -32.97 -21.09
C GLN A 781 30.38 -34.23 -21.51
N HIS A 782 29.94 -35.42 -21.08
CA HIS A 782 30.56 -36.73 -21.39
C HIS A 782 29.84 -37.45 -22.53
N GLY A 783 28.80 -36.84 -23.12
CA GLY A 783 28.02 -37.39 -24.22
C GLY A 783 26.90 -38.34 -23.80
N ASN A 784 26.56 -38.40 -22.51
CA ASN A 784 25.39 -39.14 -22.04
C ASN A 784 24.12 -38.30 -22.26
N ALA A 785 23.04 -38.94 -22.68
CA ALA A 785 21.71 -38.32 -22.75
C ALA A 785 20.62 -39.29 -22.27
N LEU A 786 19.75 -38.80 -21.38
CA LEU A 786 18.63 -39.52 -20.79
C LEU A 786 17.31 -38.84 -21.15
N ALA A 787 16.25 -39.64 -21.32
CA ALA A 787 14.87 -39.17 -21.30
C ALA A 787 14.31 -39.41 -19.89
N LEU A 788 13.82 -38.35 -19.24
CA LEU A 788 13.29 -38.38 -17.87
C LEU A 788 11.76 -38.57 -17.81
N GLY A 789 11.18 -39.14 -18.88
CA GLY A 789 9.74 -39.27 -19.05
C GLY A 789 9.14 -38.19 -19.96
N GLU A 790 7.96 -38.49 -20.48
CA GLU A 790 7.15 -37.55 -21.25
C GLU A 790 6.13 -36.81 -20.36
N ARG A 791 5.71 -35.64 -20.83
CA ARG A 791 4.61 -34.84 -20.28
C ARG A 791 3.58 -34.59 -21.38
N ASP A 792 2.30 -34.65 -21.03
CA ASP A 792 1.22 -34.15 -21.88
C ASP A 792 0.83 -32.74 -21.42
N CYS A 793 0.92 -31.78 -22.34
CA CYS A 793 0.64 -30.37 -22.13
C CYS A 793 -0.53 -29.88 -23.02
N SER A 794 -1.39 -30.80 -23.47
CA SER A 794 -2.46 -30.51 -24.43
C SER A 794 -3.51 -29.53 -23.90
N ILE A 795 -3.68 -29.43 -22.58
CA ILE A 795 -4.65 -28.49 -21.99
C ILE A 795 -4.04 -27.08 -21.93
N GLN A 796 -4.27 -26.33 -23.00
CA GLN A 796 -3.73 -24.99 -23.22
C GLN A 796 -4.79 -24.00 -23.73
N ARG A 797 -4.70 -22.72 -23.36
CA ARG A 797 -5.47 -21.61 -23.98
C ARG A 797 -4.53 -20.82 -24.89
N ARG A 798 -4.91 -20.54 -26.14
CA ARG A 798 -4.11 -19.68 -27.05
C ARG A 798 -2.58 -19.99 -27.05
N HIS A 799 -2.21 -21.27 -26.96
CA HIS A 799 -0.82 -21.78 -26.83
C HIS A 799 -0.12 -21.58 -25.46
N GLN A 800 -0.80 -21.04 -24.45
CA GLN A 800 -0.35 -21.05 -23.06
C GLN A 800 -0.81 -22.32 -22.34
N LYS A 801 0.12 -23.15 -21.88
CA LYS A 801 -0.13 -24.38 -21.10
C LYS A 801 -0.82 -24.04 -19.76
N ILE A 802 -1.76 -24.89 -19.31
CA ILE A 802 -2.60 -24.67 -18.10
C ILE A 802 -2.58 -25.88 -17.15
N LEU A 803 -2.78 -27.07 -17.71
CA LEU A 803 -2.62 -28.34 -17.01
C LEU A 803 -1.59 -29.19 -17.76
N GLU A 804 -0.68 -29.78 -17.00
CA GLU A 804 0.38 -30.64 -17.48
C GLU A 804 0.38 -31.93 -16.68
N GLU A 805 0.64 -33.07 -17.33
CA GLU A 805 0.68 -34.35 -16.62
C GLU A 805 1.78 -35.29 -17.12
N SER A 806 2.32 -36.12 -16.23
CA SER A 806 3.35 -37.11 -16.52
C SER A 806 3.08 -38.41 -15.77
N PRO A 807 3.19 -39.59 -16.41
CA PRO A 807 3.37 -39.80 -17.86
C PRO A 807 2.17 -39.34 -18.70
N ALA A 808 2.28 -39.35 -20.03
CA ALA A 808 1.17 -38.96 -20.91
C ALA A 808 0.05 -40.03 -20.89
N PRO A 809 -1.24 -39.64 -20.77
CA PRO A 809 -2.34 -40.58 -20.65
C PRO A 809 -2.56 -41.38 -21.94
N ASN A 810 -3.01 -42.64 -21.81
CA ASN A 810 -3.41 -43.51 -22.91
C ASN A 810 -2.35 -43.75 -24.02
N LEU A 811 -1.08 -43.35 -23.83
CA LEU A 811 -0.01 -43.55 -24.81
C LEU A 811 0.54 -45.00 -24.72
N PRO A 812 0.56 -45.78 -25.82
CA PRO A 812 1.13 -47.12 -25.85
C PRO A 812 2.62 -47.13 -25.48
N GLU A 813 3.07 -48.16 -24.75
CA GLU A 813 4.46 -48.24 -24.27
C GLU A 813 5.47 -48.28 -25.43
N GLU A 814 5.16 -48.93 -26.55
CA GLU A 814 6.02 -48.97 -27.73
C GLU A 814 6.24 -47.57 -28.32
N VAL A 815 5.18 -46.75 -28.38
CA VAL A 815 5.24 -45.36 -28.85
C VAL A 815 5.99 -44.48 -27.85
N ARG A 816 5.75 -44.65 -26.54
CA ARG A 816 6.49 -43.93 -25.49
C ARG A 816 8.00 -44.14 -25.60
N GLN A 817 8.43 -45.39 -25.79
CA GLN A 817 9.84 -45.74 -25.87
C GLN A 817 10.50 -45.17 -27.14
N ASP A 818 9.85 -45.22 -28.30
CA ASP A 818 10.36 -44.56 -29.52
C ASP A 818 10.42 -43.04 -29.33
N LEU A 819 9.38 -42.41 -28.78
CA LEU A 819 9.31 -40.96 -28.52
C LEU A 819 10.45 -40.50 -27.57
N TRP A 820 10.76 -41.28 -26.54
CA TRP A 820 11.92 -41.06 -25.66
C TRP A 820 13.27 -41.21 -26.39
N ASP A 821 13.44 -42.25 -27.22
CA ASP A 821 14.67 -42.44 -27.99
C ASP A 821 14.86 -41.36 -29.07
N LYS A 822 13.78 -40.88 -29.70
CA LYS A 822 13.80 -39.72 -30.60
C LYS A 822 14.18 -38.43 -29.88
N ALA A 823 13.68 -38.20 -28.67
CA ALA A 823 14.08 -37.05 -27.88
C ALA A 823 15.58 -37.09 -27.50
N ARG A 824 16.10 -38.28 -27.15
CA ARG A 824 17.54 -38.47 -26.87
C ARG A 824 18.39 -38.28 -28.13
N GLN A 825 17.94 -38.78 -29.29
CA GLN A 825 18.59 -38.55 -30.59
C GLN A 825 18.65 -37.05 -30.93
N ALA A 826 17.56 -36.31 -30.74
CA ALA A 826 17.49 -34.86 -30.92
C ALA A 826 18.53 -34.11 -30.05
N ALA A 827 18.60 -34.44 -28.76
CA ALA A 827 19.54 -33.82 -27.84
C ALA A 827 21.02 -34.11 -28.19
N LEU A 828 21.32 -35.36 -28.59
CA LEU A 828 22.66 -35.75 -29.01
C LEU A 828 23.08 -35.07 -30.32
N ALA A 829 22.16 -34.89 -31.28
CA ALA A 829 22.44 -34.28 -32.58
C ALA A 829 22.94 -32.82 -32.48
N VAL A 830 22.49 -32.07 -31.47
CA VAL A 830 22.91 -30.67 -31.24
C VAL A 830 24.02 -30.51 -30.20
N GLY A 831 24.53 -31.61 -29.62
CA GLY A 831 25.54 -31.56 -28.56
C GLY A 831 25.05 -30.83 -27.31
N TYR A 832 23.86 -31.20 -26.83
CA TYR A 832 23.17 -30.53 -25.72
C TYR A 832 23.88 -30.74 -24.36
N GLU A 833 23.69 -29.81 -23.41
CA GLU A 833 24.17 -29.89 -22.02
C GLU A 833 23.04 -29.43 -21.07
N GLY A 834 22.90 -30.09 -19.91
CA GLY A 834 21.91 -29.73 -18.90
C GLY A 834 20.50 -30.22 -19.22
N ALA A 835 19.50 -29.55 -18.65
CA ALA A 835 18.08 -29.86 -18.83
C ALA A 835 17.52 -29.19 -20.09
N GLY A 836 16.79 -29.96 -20.90
CA GLY A 836 16.09 -29.48 -22.10
C GLY A 836 14.76 -30.19 -22.31
N THR A 837 13.93 -29.69 -23.23
CA THR A 837 12.67 -30.36 -23.56
C THR A 837 12.46 -30.40 -25.06
N VAL A 838 12.16 -31.59 -25.58
CA VAL A 838 11.83 -31.82 -26.99
C VAL A 838 10.31 -31.91 -27.10
N GLU A 839 9.69 -30.98 -27.81
CA GLU A 839 8.23 -30.90 -27.97
C GLU A 839 7.81 -31.62 -29.27
N PHE A 840 6.78 -32.46 -29.15
CA PHE A 840 6.18 -33.21 -30.25
C PHE A 840 4.68 -32.94 -30.34
N ILE A 841 4.16 -32.99 -31.57
CA ILE A 841 2.73 -33.11 -31.83
C ILE A 841 2.42 -34.59 -32.09
N PHE A 842 1.49 -35.16 -31.32
CA PHE A 842 0.99 -36.53 -31.52
C PHE A 842 -0.40 -36.44 -32.18
N ASP A 843 -0.61 -37.19 -33.24
CA ASP A 843 -1.89 -37.27 -33.95
C ASP A 843 -2.74 -38.38 -33.35
N ASN A 844 -3.86 -38.03 -32.70
CA ASN A 844 -4.77 -39.04 -32.14
C ASN A 844 -5.48 -39.87 -33.25
N ASP A 845 -5.58 -39.36 -34.48
CA ASP A 845 -6.26 -40.05 -35.58
C ASP A 845 -5.37 -41.13 -36.24
N SER A 846 -4.04 -40.90 -36.35
CA SER A 846 -3.10 -41.86 -36.95
C SER A 846 -2.26 -42.65 -35.94
N GLY A 847 -1.99 -42.09 -34.75
CA GLY A 847 -1.05 -42.62 -33.76
C GLY A 847 0.41 -42.24 -34.01
N ASP A 848 0.71 -41.41 -35.02
CA ASP A 848 2.06 -40.91 -35.30
C ASP A 848 2.41 -39.70 -34.43
N PHE A 849 3.71 -39.45 -34.24
CA PHE A 849 4.21 -38.22 -33.61
C PHE A 849 5.25 -37.53 -34.48
N PHE A 850 5.31 -36.21 -34.38
CA PHE A 850 6.21 -35.36 -35.15
C PHE A 850 6.83 -34.27 -34.29
N PHE A 851 8.12 -34.04 -34.44
CA PHE A 851 8.87 -32.97 -33.80
C PHE A 851 8.29 -31.59 -34.17
N MET A 852 8.11 -30.76 -33.14
CA MET A 852 7.74 -29.35 -33.28
C MET A 852 8.97 -28.45 -33.10
N GLU A 853 9.54 -28.45 -31.91
CA GLU A 853 10.68 -27.63 -31.52
C GLU A 853 11.40 -28.22 -30.28
N MET A 854 12.53 -27.64 -29.90
CA MET A 854 13.24 -28.01 -28.67
C MET A 854 13.46 -26.75 -27.83
N ASN A 855 12.84 -26.70 -26.66
CA ASN A 855 13.04 -25.61 -25.72
C ASN A 855 14.42 -25.77 -25.06
N THR A 856 15.24 -24.73 -25.13
CA THR A 856 16.68 -24.77 -24.82
C THR A 856 16.98 -24.38 -23.36
N ARG A 857 16.12 -24.86 -22.46
CA ARG A 857 16.06 -24.46 -21.04
C ARG A 857 15.31 -25.51 -20.21
N LEU A 858 15.31 -25.32 -18.90
CA LEU A 858 14.33 -25.95 -18.01
C LEU A 858 12.91 -25.46 -18.36
N GLN A 859 11.95 -26.36 -18.46
CA GLN A 859 10.53 -26.00 -18.61
C GLN A 859 9.92 -25.54 -17.28
N VAL A 860 8.80 -24.82 -17.33
CA VAL A 860 8.10 -24.35 -16.12
C VAL A 860 7.52 -25.55 -15.36
N GLU A 861 6.95 -26.47 -16.14
CA GLU A 861 6.28 -27.73 -15.84
C GLU A 861 7.24 -28.91 -15.55
N HIS A 862 8.53 -28.63 -15.30
CA HIS A 862 9.47 -29.66 -14.87
C HIS A 862 9.08 -30.39 -13.56
N PRO A 863 8.34 -29.82 -12.59
CA PRO A 863 8.05 -30.52 -11.34
C PRO A 863 7.19 -31.79 -11.51
N VAL A 864 6.32 -31.90 -12.53
CA VAL A 864 5.62 -33.19 -12.77
C VAL A 864 6.60 -34.31 -13.09
N THR A 865 7.67 -34.01 -13.83
CA THR A 865 8.78 -34.94 -14.08
C THR A 865 9.55 -35.26 -12.79
N GLU A 866 9.82 -34.25 -11.95
CA GLU A 866 10.48 -34.46 -10.65
C GLU A 866 9.66 -35.36 -9.73
N MET A 867 8.34 -35.20 -9.69
CA MET A 867 7.45 -35.99 -8.83
C MET A 867 7.41 -37.47 -9.25
N VAL A 868 7.40 -37.79 -10.55
CA VAL A 868 7.42 -39.19 -11.03
C VAL A 868 8.82 -39.81 -11.07
N THR A 869 9.90 -39.03 -11.16
CA THR A 869 11.28 -39.56 -11.15
C THR A 869 11.92 -39.58 -9.76
N GLY A 870 11.46 -38.73 -8.83
CA GLY A 870 12.12 -38.50 -7.54
C GLY A 870 13.50 -37.88 -7.71
N LEU A 871 13.62 -36.89 -8.60
CA LEU A 871 14.85 -36.17 -8.95
C LEU A 871 14.66 -34.66 -8.72
N ASP A 872 15.78 -33.96 -8.54
CA ASP A 872 15.87 -32.50 -8.54
C ASP A 872 16.66 -32.10 -9.80
N LEU A 873 15.97 -31.53 -10.79
CA LEU A 873 16.56 -31.19 -12.09
C LEU A 873 17.46 -29.96 -12.00
N VAL A 874 17.15 -29.02 -11.11
CA VAL A 874 17.98 -27.82 -10.89
C VAL A 874 19.32 -28.22 -10.27
N HIS A 875 19.30 -29.12 -9.29
CA HIS A 875 20.51 -29.73 -8.73
C HIS A 875 21.32 -30.45 -9.81
N TRP A 876 20.67 -31.26 -10.67
CA TRP A 876 21.37 -31.90 -11.79
C TRP A 876 21.96 -30.90 -12.79
N GLN A 877 21.31 -29.75 -13.04
CA GLN A 877 21.86 -28.72 -13.93
C GLN A 877 23.15 -28.14 -13.35
N ILE A 878 23.21 -27.95 -12.02
CA ILE A 878 24.43 -27.52 -11.32
C ILE A 878 25.51 -28.60 -11.42
N LEU A 879 25.20 -29.88 -11.14
CA LEU A 879 26.16 -30.99 -11.24
C LEU A 879 26.77 -31.11 -12.65
N VAL A 880 25.95 -31.01 -13.69
CA VAL A 880 26.43 -31.06 -15.08
C VAL A 880 27.24 -29.81 -15.42
N ALA A 881 26.85 -28.62 -14.93
CA ALA A 881 27.61 -27.40 -15.14
C ALA A 881 29.00 -27.44 -14.48
N GLU A 882 29.15 -28.12 -13.34
CA GLU A 882 30.43 -28.47 -12.71
C GLU A 882 31.25 -29.53 -13.49
N GLY A 883 30.69 -30.11 -14.56
CA GLY A 883 31.33 -31.13 -15.40
C GLY A 883 31.18 -32.57 -14.90
N LYS A 884 30.26 -32.85 -13.97
CA LYS A 884 29.99 -34.22 -13.49
C LYS A 884 29.11 -34.98 -14.49
N PRO A 885 29.23 -36.33 -14.58
CA PRO A 885 28.35 -37.14 -15.40
C PRO A 885 26.96 -37.30 -14.76
N LEU A 886 25.96 -37.70 -15.57
CA LEU A 886 24.62 -38.02 -15.08
C LEU A 886 24.66 -39.19 -14.07
N PRO A 887 23.94 -39.11 -12.93
CA PRO A 887 24.11 -40.07 -11.83
C PRO A 887 23.25 -41.34 -11.96
N LEU A 888 22.42 -41.48 -13.00
CA LEU A 888 21.53 -42.62 -13.24
C LEU A 888 21.62 -43.11 -14.68
N THR A 889 21.21 -44.36 -14.89
CA THR A 889 20.97 -44.93 -16.23
C THR A 889 19.50 -44.80 -16.67
N GLN A 890 19.23 -44.90 -17.97
CA GLN A 890 17.87 -44.83 -18.53
C GLN A 890 16.92 -45.85 -17.86
N ALA A 891 17.36 -47.10 -17.68
CA ALA A 891 16.58 -48.16 -17.06
C ALA A 891 16.22 -47.87 -15.57
N GLU A 892 17.05 -47.12 -14.85
CA GLU A 892 16.75 -46.72 -13.47
C GLU A 892 15.75 -45.57 -13.38
N VAL A 893 15.79 -44.65 -14.35
CA VAL A 893 14.79 -43.59 -14.53
C VAL A 893 13.42 -44.23 -14.84
N GLU A 894 13.37 -45.17 -15.79
CA GLU A 894 12.14 -45.90 -16.12
C GLU A 894 11.57 -46.66 -14.93
N ARG A 895 12.42 -47.32 -14.14
CA ARG A 895 12.00 -48.01 -12.91
C ARG A 895 11.38 -47.03 -11.91
N ARG A 896 12.02 -45.86 -11.70
CA ARG A 896 11.50 -44.82 -10.79
C ARG A 896 10.12 -44.32 -11.22
N ILE A 897 9.93 -44.03 -12.51
CA ILE A 897 8.62 -43.61 -13.05
C ILE A 897 7.55 -44.69 -12.79
N LYS A 898 7.88 -45.96 -13.09
CA LYS A 898 7.00 -47.11 -12.87
C LYS A 898 6.70 -47.37 -11.38
N GLU A 899 7.60 -47.03 -10.47
CA GLU A 899 7.44 -47.17 -9.01
C GLU A 899 6.66 -46.01 -8.37
N ARG A 900 6.76 -44.78 -8.89
CA ARG A 900 6.16 -43.57 -8.28
C ARG A 900 4.78 -43.20 -8.84
N GLY A 901 4.44 -43.65 -10.06
CA GLY A 901 3.11 -43.48 -10.64
C GLY A 901 2.98 -42.23 -11.51
N HIS A 902 2.03 -41.37 -11.17
CA HIS A 902 1.55 -40.26 -12.01
C HIS A 902 1.59 -38.94 -11.27
N ALA A 903 1.86 -37.83 -11.97
CA ALA A 903 1.79 -36.47 -11.45
C ALA A 903 1.03 -35.55 -12.41
N ILE A 904 0.37 -34.54 -11.86
CA ILE A 904 -0.38 -33.51 -12.58
C ILE A 904 0.02 -32.15 -11.97
N GLU A 905 0.24 -31.16 -12.81
CA GLU A 905 0.47 -29.75 -12.45
C GLU A 905 -0.67 -28.89 -12.97
N ALA A 906 -0.96 -27.81 -12.23
CA ALA A 906 -1.88 -26.77 -12.59
C ALA A 906 -1.24 -25.39 -12.37
N ARG A 907 -1.19 -24.57 -13.41
CA ARG A 907 -0.69 -23.19 -13.32
C ARG A 907 -1.77 -22.27 -12.77
N ILE A 908 -1.51 -21.73 -11.58
CA ILE A 908 -2.40 -20.79 -10.89
C ILE A 908 -2.12 -19.38 -11.42
N TYR A 909 -3.02 -18.89 -12.27
CA TYR A 909 -2.89 -17.62 -12.99
C TYR A 909 -3.83 -16.55 -12.43
N ALA A 910 -3.31 -15.33 -12.30
CA ALA A 910 -4.07 -14.11 -12.06
C ALA A 910 -4.75 -13.63 -13.34
N GLU A 911 -5.82 -14.31 -13.75
CA GLU A 911 -6.57 -14.06 -14.99
C GLU A 911 -8.06 -14.32 -14.77
N ASP A 912 -8.93 -13.69 -15.57
CA ASP A 912 -10.36 -13.96 -15.59
C ASP A 912 -10.76 -14.84 -16.80
N PRO A 913 -11.04 -16.15 -16.62
CA PRO A 913 -11.52 -17.04 -17.68
C PRO A 913 -12.81 -16.55 -18.36
N SER A 914 -13.74 -15.93 -17.63
CA SER A 914 -15.02 -15.44 -18.18
C SER A 914 -14.84 -14.28 -19.15
N MET A 915 -13.79 -13.46 -18.95
CA MET A 915 -13.37 -12.42 -19.88
C MET A 915 -12.30 -12.92 -20.87
N ASN A 916 -12.38 -14.19 -21.29
CA ASN A 916 -11.49 -14.80 -22.28
C ASN A 916 -10.01 -14.77 -21.83
N PHE A 917 -9.79 -15.05 -20.54
CA PHE A 917 -8.50 -15.09 -19.84
C PHE A 917 -7.71 -13.78 -19.94
N VAL A 918 -8.39 -12.65 -19.76
CA VAL A 918 -7.75 -11.35 -19.58
C VAL A 918 -7.00 -11.32 -18.24
N PRO A 919 -5.72 -10.91 -18.20
CA PRO A 919 -4.96 -10.79 -16.97
C PRO A 919 -5.56 -9.85 -15.92
N SER A 920 -5.39 -10.21 -14.66
CA SER A 920 -5.88 -9.49 -13.49
C SER A 920 -4.69 -9.09 -12.61
N THR A 921 -4.64 -7.82 -12.23
CA THR A 921 -3.54 -7.23 -11.44
C THR A 921 -4.09 -6.64 -10.15
N GLY A 922 -3.26 -6.56 -9.12
CA GLY A 922 -3.59 -5.94 -7.84
C GLY A 922 -3.05 -6.72 -6.65
N ARG A 923 -3.41 -6.25 -5.45
CA ARG A 923 -2.90 -6.79 -4.19
C ARG A 923 -3.58 -8.11 -3.81
N LEU A 924 -2.80 -9.07 -3.34
CA LEU A 924 -3.29 -10.33 -2.76
C LEU A 924 -3.86 -10.06 -1.36
N LEU A 925 -5.15 -9.71 -1.28
CA LEU A 925 -5.86 -9.38 -0.04
C LEU A 925 -5.94 -10.59 0.93
N HIS A 926 -6.06 -11.79 0.37
CA HIS A 926 -6.02 -13.07 1.08
C HIS A 926 -5.35 -14.11 0.20
N LEU A 927 -4.45 -14.90 0.77
CA LEU A 927 -3.80 -16.01 0.10
C LEU A 927 -3.65 -17.18 1.07
N ARG A 928 -4.40 -18.27 0.83
CA ARG A 928 -4.13 -19.58 1.40
C ARG A 928 -3.82 -20.58 0.30
N THR A 929 -2.66 -21.22 0.40
CA THR A 929 -2.26 -22.36 -0.43
C THR A 929 -2.70 -23.69 0.20
N PRO A 930 -2.77 -24.79 -0.57
CA PRO A 930 -3.00 -26.13 -0.05
C PRO A 930 -1.87 -26.59 0.87
N VAL A 931 -2.15 -27.55 1.77
CA VAL A 931 -1.15 -28.05 2.71
C VAL A 931 -0.15 -28.97 2.01
N GLU A 932 1.09 -28.50 1.86
CA GLU A 932 2.17 -29.27 1.25
C GLU A 932 2.48 -30.56 2.03
N ASN A 933 2.73 -31.63 1.28
CA ASN A 933 3.03 -32.97 1.77
C ASN A 933 3.77 -33.78 0.69
N GLU A 934 4.13 -35.03 0.95
CA GLU A 934 4.85 -35.91 -0.01
C GLU A 934 4.18 -36.00 -1.40
N SER A 935 2.89 -35.74 -1.50
CA SER A 935 2.12 -35.81 -2.75
C SER A 935 1.44 -34.51 -3.20
N VAL A 936 1.67 -33.39 -2.50
CA VAL A 936 1.19 -32.06 -2.89
C VAL A 936 2.32 -31.06 -2.66
N ARG A 937 2.78 -30.43 -3.73
CA ARG A 937 3.86 -29.43 -3.76
C ARG A 937 3.32 -28.13 -4.34
N VAL A 938 3.77 -26.99 -3.79
CA VAL A 938 3.36 -25.66 -4.26
C VAL A 938 4.59 -24.79 -4.52
N ASP A 939 4.90 -24.59 -5.81
CA ASP A 939 5.95 -23.65 -6.22
C ASP A 939 5.30 -22.25 -6.39
N ALA A 940 5.40 -21.38 -5.39
CA ALA A 940 4.78 -20.04 -5.40
C ALA A 940 5.81 -18.90 -5.46
N GLY A 941 5.48 -17.82 -6.18
CA GLY A 941 6.31 -16.61 -6.32
C GLY A 941 5.88 -15.41 -5.47
N PHE A 942 4.76 -15.52 -4.75
CA PHE A 942 4.11 -14.43 -4.02
C PHE A 942 3.62 -14.87 -2.64
N VAL A 943 3.55 -13.94 -1.68
CA VAL A 943 2.88 -14.13 -0.39
C VAL A 943 1.68 -13.18 -0.21
N GLN A 944 0.88 -13.39 0.83
CA GLN A 944 -0.26 -12.52 1.13
C GLN A 944 0.20 -11.07 1.34
N GLY A 945 -0.51 -10.13 0.71
CA GLY A 945 -0.22 -8.70 0.80
C GLY A 945 0.74 -8.16 -0.26
N ASP A 946 1.43 -9.01 -1.04
CA ASP A 946 2.20 -8.62 -2.23
C ASP A 946 1.26 -8.15 -3.37
N GLU A 947 1.81 -7.45 -4.37
CA GLU A 947 1.07 -6.97 -5.56
C GLU A 947 1.42 -7.76 -6.83
N VAL A 948 0.41 -8.30 -7.50
CA VAL A 948 0.54 -8.86 -8.85
C VAL A 948 0.55 -7.70 -9.86
N SER A 949 1.75 -7.24 -10.22
CA SER A 949 1.95 -6.09 -11.12
C SER A 949 1.80 -6.43 -12.61
N ALA A 950 1.47 -5.42 -13.43
CA ALA A 950 1.33 -5.57 -14.88
C ALA A 950 2.66 -5.77 -15.66
N HIS A 951 3.81 -5.77 -14.99
CA HIS A 951 5.14 -5.83 -15.62
C HIS A 951 5.64 -7.26 -15.87
N TYR A 952 5.10 -8.24 -15.15
CA TYR A 952 5.56 -9.62 -15.14
C TYR A 952 4.50 -10.59 -15.70
N ASP A 953 4.79 -11.88 -15.64
CA ASP A 953 3.85 -12.95 -16.00
C ASP A 953 2.77 -13.09 -14.89
N PRO A 954 1.50 -13.39 -15.22
CA PRO A 954 0.42 -13.47 -14.23
C PRO A 954 0.42 -14.76 -13.37
N MET A 955 1.39 -15.67 -13.51
CA MET A 955 1.45 -16.90 -12.72
C MET A 955 1.79 -16.61 -11.25
N ILE A 956 0.85 -16.89 -10.36
CA ILE A 956 1.00 -16.75 -8.91
C ILE A 956 1.80 -17.95 -8.35
N ALA A 957 1.42 -19.16 -8.78
CA ALA A 957 2.00 -20.41 -8.29
C ALA A 957 1.78 -21.56 -9.30
N LYS A 958 2.49 -22.67 -9.07
CA LYS A 958 2.22 -23.97 -9.70
C LYS A 958 1.79 -24.93 -8.58
N LEU A 959 0.63 -25.57 -8.75
CA LEU A 959 0.17 -26.65 -7.87
C LEU A 959 0.53 -27.98 -8.50
N ILE A 960 1.32 -28.81 -7.82
CA ILE A 960 1.75 -30.11 -8.36
C ILE A 960 1.34 -31.23 -7.41
N VAL A 961 0.71 -32.26 -7.97
CA VAL A 961 0.10 -33.35 -7.20
C VAL A 961 0.44 -34.71 -7.79
N SER A 962 0.78 -35.68 -6.93
CA SER A 962 1.16 -37.03 -7.34
C SER A 962 0.30 -38.15 -6.74
N GLY A 963 0.19 -39.27 -7.46
CA GLY A 963 -0.54 -40.46 -7.02
C GLY A 963 0.04 -41.73 -7.65
N ALA A 964 -0.25 -42.88 -7.02
CA ALA A 964 0.19 -44.18 -7.53
C ALA A 964 -0.39 -44.52 -8.91
N ASP A 965 -1.51 -43.90 -9.27
CA ASP A 965 -2.09 -43.90 -10.62
C ASP A 965 -2.69 -42.51 -10.95
N ARG A 966 -3.01 -42.27 -12.23
CA ARG A 966 -3.61 -41.01 -12.70
C ARG A 966 -4.89 -40.62 -11.97
N ARG A 967 -5.73 -41.60 -11.62
CA ARG A 967 -7.01 -41.35 -10.92
C ARG A 967 -6.77 -40.88 -9.49
N ALA A 968 -5.78 -41.45 -8.79
CA ALA A 968 -5.36 -41.00 -7.47
C ALA A 968 -4.74 -39.59 -7.52
N ALA A 969 -3.98 -39.27 -8.58
CA ALA A 969 -3.46 -37.92 -8.79
C ALA A 969 -4.59 -36.91 -9.04
N LEU A 970 -5.57 -37.23 -9.90
CA LEU A 970 -6.76 -36.40 -10.17
C LEU A 970 -7.58 -36.11 -8.90
N GLN A 971 -7.90 -37.15 -8.11
CA GLN A 971 -8.68 -36.99 -6.87
C GLN A 971 -7.98 -36.09 -5.84
N LYS A 972 -6.65 -36.18 -5.77
CA LYS A 972 -5.85 -35.28 -4.93
C LYS A 972 -5.75 -33.87 -5.51
N MET A 973 -5.70 -33.72 -6.83
CA MET A 973 -5.63 -32.43 -7.53
C MET A 973 -6.92 -31.64 -7.34
N GLU A 974 -8.07 -32.30 -7.53
CA GLU A 974 -9.39 -31.75 -7.20
C GLU A 974 -9.42 -31.26 -5.74
N ARG A 975 -8.99 -32.12 -4.80
CA ARG A 975 -8.95 -31.77 -3.38
C ARG A 975 -7.97 -30.63 -3.04
N ALA A 976 -6.81 -30.57 -3.69
CA ALA A 976 -5.86 -29.49 -3.47
C ALA A 976 -6.36 -28.16 -4.05
N LEU A 977 -7.02 -28.18 -5.21
CA LEU A 977 -7.67 -26.99 -5.77
C LEU A 977 -8.81 -26.47 -4.87
N GLU A 978 -9.56 -27.35 -4.18
CA GLU A 978 -10.54 -26.95 -3.15
C GLU A 978 -9.90 -26.19 -1.96
N GLU A 979 -8.64 -26.47 -1.62
CA GLU A 979 -7.99 -25.88 -0.44
C GLU A 979 -7.43 -24.47 -0.70
N TYR A 980 -7.26 -24.08 -1.96
CA TYR A 980 -6.83 -22.74 -2.38
C TYR A 980 -7.88 -21.67 -2.08
N GLU A 981 -7.43 -20.55 -1.52
CA GLU A 981 -8.23 -19.33 -1.32
C GLU A 981 -7.40 -18.11 -1.74
N ILE A 982 -7.79 -17.45 -2.85
CA ILE A 982 -7.10 -16.23 -3.34
C ILE A 982 -8.14 -15.12 -3.58
N ALA A 983 -7.99 -14.00 -2.87
CA ALA A 983 -8.82 -12.81 -3.03
C ALA A 983 -7.97 -11.56 -3.32
N GLY A 984 -8.53 -10.63 -4.09
CA GLY A 984 -7.80 -9.53 -4.72
C GLY A 984 -7.90 -9.67 -6.24
N PRO A 985 -6.81 -9.98 -6.96
CA PRO A 985 -6.89 -10.31 -8.38
C PRO A 985 -7.77 -11.54 -8.64
N ILE A 986 -8.38 -11.58 -9.83
CA ILE A 986 -9.20 -12.69 -10.30
C ILE A 986 -8.27 -13.83 -10.72
N THR A 987 -8.66 -15.09 -10.51
CA THR A 987 -7.82 -16.25 -10.83
C THR A 987 -8.54 -17.31 -11.68
N ASN A 988 -7.74 -18.16 -12.33
CA ASN A 988 -8.23 -19.30 -13.11
C ASN A 988 -8.63 -20.54 -12.27
N ILE A 989 -8.60 -20.47 -10.93
CA ILE A 989 -8.76 -21.65 -10.04
C ILE A 989 -10.11 -22.36 -10.23
N GLU A 990 -11.22 -21.63 -10.32
CA GLU A 990 -12.54 -22.26 -10.54
C GLU A 990 -12.67 -22.88 -11.94
N PHE A 991 -11.94 -22.37 -12.94
CA PHE A 991 -11.84 -22.99 -14.25
C PHE A 991 -11.01 -24.29 -14.19
N LEU A 992 -9.88 -24.29 -13.48
CA LEU A 992 -9.06 -25.48 -13.25
C LEU A 992 -9.85 -26.62 -12.60
N LYS A 993 -10.67 -26.31 -11.59
CA LYS A 993 -11.58 -27.28 -10.92
C LYS A 993 -12.52 -27.96 -11.92
N ARG A 994 -13.14 -27.19 -12.82
CA ARG A 994 -14.01 -27.73 -13.87
C ARG A 994 -13.24 -28.56 -14.90
N CYS A 995 -12.02 -28.16 -15.27
CA CYS A 995 -11.17 -28.96 -16.14
C CYS A 995 -10.83 -30.33 -15.54
N VAL A 996 -10.39 -30.39 -14.27
CA VAL A 996 -10.00 -31.68 -13.66
C VAL A 996 -11.19 -32.61 -13.39
N ALA A 997 -12.38 -32.04 -13.12
CA ALA A 997 -13.63 -32.78 -12.94
C ALA A 997 -14.33 -33.15 -14.27
N SER A 998 -13.84 -32.68 -15.41
CA SER A 998 -14.48 -32.92 -16.72
C SER A 998 -14.39 -34.39 -17.14
N PRO A 999 -15.50 -35.03 -17.60
CA PRO A 999 -15.50 -36.46 -17.95
C PRO A 999 -14.53 -36.86 -19.06
N ALA A 1000 -14.24 -35.98 -20.03
CA ALA A 1000 -13.28 -36.26 -21.09
C ALA A 1000 -11.84 -36.23 -20.55
N PHE A 1001 -11.48 -35.21 -19.77
CA PHE A 1001 -10.18 -35.12 -19.10
C PHE A 1001 -9.94 -36.29 -18.14
N MET A 1002 -10.93 -36.71 -17.35
CA MET A 1002 -10.80 -37.87 -16.45
C MET A 1002 -10.47 -39.19 -17.19
N LYS A 1003 -10.96 -39.37 -18.42
CA LYS A 1003 -10.61 -40.54 -19.26
C LYS A 1003 -9.28 -40.40 -19.99
N GLY A 1004 -8.70 -39.19 -20.05
CA GLY A 1004 -7.53 -38.90 -20.86
C GLY A 1004 -7.86 -38.67 -22.35
N GLU A 1005 -9.07 -38.20 -22.66
CA GLU A 1005 -9.49 -37.76 -24.00
C GLU A 1005 -9.01 -36.30 -24.21
N VAL A 1006 -7.69 -36.10 -24.36
CA VAL A 1006 -7.04 -34.77 -24.42
C VAL A 1006 -6.56 -34.39 -25.83
N GLU A 1007 -6.62 -33.10 -26.16
CA GLU A 1007 -6.11 -32.50 -27.40
C GLU A 1007 -5.95 -30.98 -27.23
N THR A 1008 -5.17 -30.30 -28.07
CA THR A 1008 -4.91 -28.85 -27.93
C THR A 1008 -6.13 -27.95 -28.16
N GLY A 1009 -7.20 -28.48 -28.74
CA GLY A 1009 -8.50 -27.82 -28.90
C GLY A 1009 -9.46 -27.96 -27.71
N TYR A 1010 -9.08 -28.66 -26.64
CA TYR A 1010 -9.97 -29.09 -25.55
C TYR A 1010 -10.90 -28.00 -25.02
N ILE A 1011 -10.35 -26.82 -24.68
CA ILE A 1011 -11.11 -25.72 -24.07
C ILE A 1011 -12.20 -25.19 -25.02
N ASN A 1012 -11.93 -25.13 -26.33
CA ASN A 1012 -12.91 -24.69 -27.32
C ASN A 1012 -14.00 -25.74 -27.55
N LYS A 1013 -13.61 -27.03 -27.56
CA LYS A 1013 -14.53 -28.17 -27.77
C LYS A 1013 -15.47 -28.39 -26.59
N HIS A 1014 -14.98 -28.19 -25.37
CA HIS A 1014 -15.73 -28.34 -24.11
C HIS A 1014 -16.16 -26.97 -23.53
N HIS A 1015 -16.25 -25.93 -24.36
CA HIS A 1015 -16.52 -24.56 -23.91
C HIS A 1015 -17.81 -24.46 -23.07
N ASP A 1016 -18.91 -25.00 -23.55
CA ASP A 1016 -20.22 -24.90 -22.87
C ASP A 1016 -20.26 -25.66 -21.54
N GLU A 1017 -19.39 -26.65 -21.36
CA GLU A 1017 -19.20 -27.41 -20.11
C GLU A 1017 -18.33 -26.61 -19.11
N LEU A 1018 -17.18 -26.12 -19.56
CA LEU A 1018 -16.18 -25.45 -18.71
C LEU A 1018 -16.62 -24.03 -18.29
N PHE A 1019 -17.39 -23.34 -19.13
CA PHE A 1019 -17.91 -21.99 -18.89
C PHE A 1019 -19.39 -21.97 -18.50
N ALA A 1020 -19.98 -23.12 -18.17
CA ALA A 1020 -21.35 -23.21 -17.65
C ALA A 1020 -21.56 -22.24 -16.49
N ARG A 1021 -22.60 -21.39 -16.58
CA ARG A 1021 -22.95 -20.45 -15.50
C ARG A 1021 -23.61 -21.23 -14.36
N GLU A 1022 -22.98 -21.21 -13.21
CA GLU A 1022 -23.53 -21.78 -11.98
C GLU A 1022 -24.28 -20.69 -11.20
N THR A 1023 -25.34 -21.07 -10.47
CA THR A 1023 -26.07 -20.13 -9.62
C THR A 1023 -25.48 -20.12 -8.22
N VAL A 1024 -25.26 -18.91 -7.67
CA VAL A 1024 -24.83 -18.73 -6.28
C VAL A 1024 -25.90 -19.32 -5.33
N PRO A 1025 -25.57 -20.33 -4.50
CA PRO A 1025 -26.52 -20.95 -3.57
C PRO A 1025 -27.09 -19.96 -2.53
N ASP A 1026 -28.33 -20.17 -2.09
CA ASP A 1026 -28.97 -19.37 -1.04
C ASP A 1026 -28.12 -19.32 0.24
N GLU A 1027 -27.45 -20.42 0.56
CA GLU A 1027 -26.55 -20.57 1.70
C GLU A 1027 -25.33 -19.64 1.60
N VAL A 1028 -24.83 -19.32 0.41
CA VAL A 1028 -23.73 -18.36 0.20
C VAL A 1028 -24.21 -16.92 0.42
N TRP A 1029 -25.37 -16.56 -0.13
CA TRP A 1029 -26.02 -15.26 0.13
C TRP A 1029 -26.29 -15.06 1.62
N SER A 1030 -26.78 -16.12 2.29
CA SER A 1030 -27.03 -16.15 3.73
C SER A 1030 -25.74 -15.96 4.54
N GLN A 1031 -24.66 -16.68 4.21
CA GLN A 1031 -23.36 -16.56 4.90
C GLN A 1031 -22.73 -15.19 4.67
N ALA A 1032 -22.84 -14.60 3.48
CA ALA A 1032 -22.37 -13.25 3.21
C ALA A 1032 -23.05 -12.22 4.13
N ALA A 1033 -24.38 -12.27 4.21
CA ALA A 1033 -25.15 -11.36 5.06
C ALA A 1033 -24.92 -11.63 6.57
N LEU A 1034 -24.78 -12.89 6.99
CA LEU A 1034 -24.45 -13.25 8.38
C LEU A 1034 -23.04 -12.80 8.78
N ALA A 1035 -22.06 -12.91 7.88
CA ALA A 1035 -20.69 -12.48 8.11
C ALA A 1035 -20.62 -10.94 8.20
N LEU A 1036 -21.28 -10.22 7.28
CA LEU A 1036 -21.41 -8.76 7.39
C LEU A 1036 -22.09 -8.37 8.70
N TYR A 1037 -23.22 -9.01 9.05
CA TYR A 1037 -23.94 -8.74 10.30
C TYR A 1037 -23.05 -8.97 11.54
N GLN A 1038 -22.37 -10.11 11.64
CA GLN A 1038 -21.56 -10.46 12.80
C GLN A 1038 -20.23 -9.70 12.86
N ALA A 1039 -19.55 -9.48 11.73
CA ALA A 1039 -18.36 -8.63 11.68
C ALA A 1039 -18.72 -7.20 12.11
N GLU A 1040 -19.89 -6.68 11.69
CA GLU A 1040 -20.40 -5.42 12.21
C GLU A 1040 -20.73 -5.50 13.71
N GLN A 1041 -21.41 -6.54 14.22
CA GLN A 1041 -21.66 -6.68 15.67
C GLN A 1041 -20.35 -6.69 16.49
N LEU A 1042 -19.30 -7.33 15.99
CA LEU A 1042 -17.98 -7.36 16.61
C LEU A 1042 -17.28 -5.99 16.54
N GLN A 1043 -17.40 -5.26 15.42
CA GLN A 1043 -16.94 -3.87 15.31
C GLN A 1043 -17.75 -2.90 16.20
N HIS A 1044 -19.02 -3.21 16.48
CA HIS A 1044 -19.91 -2.38 17.32
C HIS A 1044 -19.87 -2.75 18.81
N GLY A 1045 -19.25 -3.88 19.18
CA GLY A 1045 -18.82 -4.20 20.55
C GLY A 1045 -19.92 -4.20 21.62
N LEU A 1046 -21.18 -4.46 21.25
CA LEU A 1046 -22.34 -4.23 22.12
C LEU A 1046 -23.31 -5.42 22.18
N THR A 1047 -23.04 -6.33 23.12
CA THR A 1047 -24.12 -6.91 23.91
C THR A 1047 -24.69 -5.81 24.81
N LEU A 1048 -25.64 -5.03 24.29
CA LEU A 1048 -26.47 -4.16 25.13
C LEU A 1048 -27.32 -5.06 26.06
N PRO A 1049 -27.26 -4.90 27.39
CA PRO A 1049 -28.30 -5.43 28.27
C PRO A 1049 -29.55 -4.56 28.09
N ALA A 1050 -30.33 -4.86 27.04
CA ALA A 1050 -31.39 -4.01 26.55
C ALA A 1050 -32.68 -4.11 27.39
N GLN A 1051 -32.62 -3.58 28.61
CA GLN A 1051 -33.79 -3.32 29.46
C GLN A 1051 -33.79 -1.86 29.95
N THR A 1052 -34.36 -0.92 29.17
CA THR A 1052 -35.42 -0.01 29.66
C THR A 1052 -36.08 0.81 28.54
N ILE A 1053 -37.40 0.60 28.40
CA ILE A 1053 -38.43 1.57 27.99
C ILE A 1053 -38.48 2.03 26.52
N GLY A 1054 -39.60 1.73 25.84
CA GLY A 1054 -40.14 2.55 24.75
C GLY A 1054 -40.77 1.74 23.63
N PHE A 1055 -39.92 1.14 22.80
CA PHE A 1055 -40.32 0.33 21.66
C PHE A 1055 -39.83 -1.11 21.88
N GLY A 1056 -40.65 -2.10 21.55
CA GLY A 1056 -40.33 -3.49 21.83
C GLY A 1056 -39.05 -3.92 21.11
N ASN A 1057 -38.09 -4.48 21.85
CA ASN A 1057 -36.93 -5.18 21.30
C ASN A 1057 -37.36 -6.54 20.72
N ALA A 1058 -38.27 -6.51 19.74
CA ALA A 1058 -38.20 -7.49 18.68
C ALA A 1058 -36.87 -7.23 17.95
N PRO A 1059 -36.00 -8.22 17.77
CA PRO A 1059 -34.79 -8.04 16.98
C PRO A 1059 -35.18 -7.48 15.61
N GLN A 1060 -34.65 -6.32 15.25
CA GLN A 1060 -35.00 -5.66 14.00
C GLN A 1060 -34.30 -6.40 12.85
N PRO A 1061 -35.03 -7.00 11.90
CA PRO A 1061 -34.43 -7.74 10.80
C PRO A 1061 -33.71 -6.77 9.87
N ARG A 1062 -32.42 -7.02 9.65
CA ARG A 1062 -31.55 -6.17 8.83
C ARG A 1062 -31.46 -6.71 7.41
N GLU A 1063 -31.63 -5.86 6.42
CA GLU A 1063 -31.58 -6.24 5.00
C GLU A 1063 -30.27 -5.79 4.36
N PHE A 1064 -29.62 -6.71 3.65
CA PHE A 1064 -28.42 -6.48 2.84
C PHE A 1064 -28.77 -6.67 1.37
N HIS A 1065 -28.44 -5.71 0.52
CA HIS A 1065 -28.62 -5.81 -0.92
C HIS A 1065 -27.31 -6.28 -1.54
N LEU A 1066 -27.26 -7.56 -1.94
CA LEU A 1066 -26.08 -8.17 -2.54
C LEU A 1066 -26.32 -8.40 -4.04
N LEU A 1067 -25.28 -8.37 -4.85
CA LEU A 1067 -25.30 -8.85 -6.23
C LEU A 1067 -24.09 -9.74 -6.51
N GLU A 1068 -24.16 -10.55 -7.54
CA GLU A 1068 -23.02 -11.33 -8.03
C GLU A 1068 -22.09 -10.39 -8.80
N SER A 1069 -20.80 -10.34 -8.45
CA SER A 1069 -19.83 -9.48 -9.12
C SER A 1069 -19.57 -9.97 -10.54
N SER A 1070 -19.90 -9.15 -11.53
CA SER A 1070 -19.49 -9.37 -12.92
C SER A 1070 -18.20 -8.63 -13.23
N SER A 1071 -17.31 -9.26 -14.00
CA SER A 1071 -16.14 -8.60 -14.62
C SER A 1071 -16.46 -8.08 -16.02
N ASP A 1072 -17.57 -8.54 -16.62
CA ASP A 1072 -18.14 -7.94 -17.83
C ASP A 1072 -19.05 -6.77 -17.44
N PRO A 1073 -18.73 -5.51 -17.83
CA PRO A 1073 -19.58 -4.35 -17.55
C PRO A 1073 -20.90 -4.35 -18.33
N GLN A 1074 -21.08 -5.21 -19.33
CA GLN A 1074 -22.36 -5.38 -20.05
C GLN A 1074 -23.35 -6.27 -19.27
N VAL A 1075 -22.87 -7.08 -18.33
CA VAL A 1075 -23.70 -8.01 -17.54
C VAL A 1075 -24.14 -7.34 -16.24
N THR A 1076 -25.39 -6.87 -16.22
CA THR A 1076 -26.05 -6.37 -15.01
C THR A 1076 -26.74 -7.50 -14.25
N ASN A 1077 -26.11 -7.97 -13.16
CA ASN A 1077 -26.69 -9.00 -12.30
C ASN A 1077 -27.80 -8.44 -11.40
N PRO A 1078 -28.88 -9.19 -11.16
CA PRO A 1078 -29.97 -8.75 -10.31
C PRO A 1078 -29.52 -8.65 -8.85
N THR A 1079 -30.03 -7.64 -8.14
CA THR A 1079 -29.81 -7.47 -6.71
C THR A 1079 -30.68 -8.43 -5.90
N VAL A 1080 -30.06 -9.25 -5.06
CA VAL A 1080 -30.71 -10.18 -4.12
C VAL A 1080 -30.77 -9.51 -2.74
N PRO A 1081 -31.97 -9.19 -2.21
CA PRO A 1081 -32.11 -8.80 -0.81
C PRO A 1081 -31.93 -10.02 0.10
N VAL A 1082 -31.09 -9.88 1.13
CA VAL A 1082 -30.89 -10.90 2.17
C VAL A 1082 -31.19 -10.29 3.52
N ARG A 1083 -32.20 -10.83 4.20
CA ARG A 1083 -32.73 -10.27 5.46
C ARG A 1083 -32.35 -11.18 6.63
N VAL A 1084 -31.54 -10.65 7.55
CA VAL A 1084 -31.01 -11.34 8.73
C VAL A 1084 -31.74 -10.87 9.99
N LEU A 1085 -32.34 -11.81 10.71
CA LEU A 1085 -33.04 -11.61 11.97
C LEU A 1085 -32.34 -12.43 13.07
N GLN A 1086 -31.63 -11.80 13.99
CA GLN A 1086 -31.08 -12.51 15.15
C GLN A 1086 -32.23 -12.95 16.08
N ILE A 1087 -32.34 -14.25 16.39
CA ILE A 1087 -33.35 -14.80 17.31
C ILE A 1087 -32.77 -14.93 18.73
N ASP A 1088 -31.53 -15.40 18.81
CA ASP A 1088 -30.75 -15.64 20.03
C ASP A 1088 -29.29 -15.20 19.76
N PRO A 1089 -28.40 -15.09 20.78
CA PRO A 1089 -27.05 -14.55 20.61
C PRO A 1089 -26.27 -15.09 19.40
N ASP A 1090 -26.28 -16.41 19.23
CA ASP A 1090 -25.60 -17.08 18.12
C ASP A 1090 -26.58 -17.62 17.07
N THR A 1091 -27.90 -17.38 17.16
CA THR A 1091 -28.91 -18.01 16.28
C THR A 1091 -29.74 -17.00 15.52
N PHE A 1092 -29.92 -17.22 14.22
CA PHE A 1092 -30.50 -16.28 13.27
C PHE A 1092 -31.59 -16.96 12.41
N SER A 1093 -32.63 -16.21 12.03
CA SER A 1093 -33.42 -16.49 10.82
C SER A 1093 -32.87 -15.65 9.66
N VAL A 1094 -32.69 -16.27 8.49
CA VAL A 1094 -32.20 -15.57 7.29
C VAL A 1094 -33.12 -15.84 6.10
N SER A 1095 -33.66 -14.78 5.49
CA SER A 1095 -34.43 -14.86 4.25
C SER A 1095 -33.59 -14.37 3.07
N VAL A 1096 -33.57 -15.14 1.98
CA VAL A 1096 -32.83 -14.84 0.75
C VAL A 1096 -33.82 -14.67 -0.40
N GLY A 1097 -33.79 -13.47 -1.01
CA GLY A 1097 -34.69 -13.11 -2.11
C GLY A 1097 -36.16 -13.22 -1.73
N SER A 1098 -36.97 -13.74 -2.64
CA SER A 1098 -38.41 -13.94 -2.46
C SER A 1098 -38.83 -15.37 -2.12
N GLY A 1099 -37.87 -16.30 -1.93
CA GLY A 1099 -38.16 -17.74 -2.02
C GLY A 1099 -37.59 -18.66 -0.92
N LYS A 1100 -36.50 -18.30 -0.24
CA LYS A 1100 -35.82 -19.19 0.73
C LYS A 1100 -35.75 -18.53 2.11
N GLU A 1101 -36.13 -19.26 3.15
CA GLU A 1101 -36.00 -18.84 4.55
C GLU A 1101 -35.32 -19.94 5.38
N PHE A 1102 -34.27 -19.58 6.12
CA PHE A 1102 -33.54 -20.44 7.04
C PHE A 1102 -33.87 -20.01 8.47
N GLN A 1103 -34.89 -20.63 9.09
CA GLN A 1103 -35.47 -20.14 10.35
C GLN A 1103 -34.62 -20.39 11.62
N THR A 1104 -33.55 -21.18 11.54
CA THR A 1104 -32.70 -21.51 12.70
C THR A 1104 -31.28 -21.83 12.23
N VAL A 1105 -30.49 -20.77 12.02
CA VAL A 1105 -29.07 -20.86 11.66
C VAL A 1105 -28.25 -20.45 12.87
N THR A 1106 -27.55 -21.39 13.51
CA THR A 1106 -26.59 -21.03 14.57
C THR A 1106 -25.25 -20.68 13.92
N SER A 1107 -24.68 -19.51 14.18
CA SER A 1107 -23.54 -18.97 13.46
C SER A 1107 -22.54 -18.28 14.38
N SER A 1108 -21.25 -18.46 14.11
CA SER A 1108 -20.14 -17.89 14.87
C SER A 1108 -19.04 -17.43 13.91
N TYR A 1109 -18.64 -16.16 14.02
CA TYR A 1109 -17.58 -15.55 13.20
C TYR A 1109 -16.26 -15.43 13.98
N ASP A 1110 -15.18 -15.98 13.43
CA ASP A 1110 -13.81 -15.72 13.87
C ASP A 1110 -13.22 -14.58 13.03
N ALA A 1111 -13.10 -13.40 13.64
CA ALA A 1111 -12.55 -12.20 13.02
C ALA A 1111 -11.02 -12.22 12.84
N ARG A 1112 -10.28 -13.17 13.45
CA ARG A 1112 -8.83 -13.35 13.20
C ARG A 1112 -8.60 -14.25 11.99
N ALA A 1113 -9.42 -15.30 11.86
CA ALA A 1113 -9.39 -16.22 10.73
C ALA A 1113 -10.27 -15.79 9.55
N ASN A 1114 -10.95 -14.64 9.64
CA ASN A 1114 -11.97 -14.16 8.69
C ASN A 1114 -13.02 -15.23 8.31
N THR A 1115 -13.31 -16.16 9.22
CA THR A 1115 -14.06 -17.39 8.92
C THR A 1115 -15.36 -17.46 9.71
N LEU A 1116 -16.46 -17.62 8.98
CA LEU A 1116 -17.80 -17.85 9.52
C LEU A 1116 -18.10 -19.35 9.57
N THR A 1117 -18.44 -19.89 10.75
CA THR A 1117 -18.99 -21.25 10.88
C THR A 1117 -20.48 -21.16 11.19
N SER A 1118 -21.31 -21.72 10.32
CA SER A 1118 -22.78 -21.74 10.48
C SER A 1118 -23.34 -23.15 10.43
N PHE A 1119 -24.34 -23.40 11.25
CA PHE A 1119 -25.12 -24.63 11.39
C PHE A 1119 -26.54 -24.35 10.92
N TYR A 1120 -26.84 -24.73 9.68
CA TYR A 1120 -28.19 -24.82 9.14
C TYR A 1120 -28.84 -26.14 9.61
N PRO A 1121 -30.18 -26.27 9.60
CA PRO A 1121 -30.87 -27.44 10.15
C PRO A 1121 -30.37 -28.82 9.68
N ASN A 1122 -29.82 -28.91 8.46
CA ASN A 1122 -29.29 -30.15 7.87
C ASN A 1122 -27.80 -30.08 7.49
N THR A 1123 -27.13 -28.93 7.63
CA THR A 1123 -25.80 -28.69 7.04
C THR A 1123 -24.93 -27.78 7.91
N ARG A 1124 -23.70 -28.19 8.19
CA ARG A 1124 -22.66 -27.30 8.74
C ARG A 1124 -21.82 -26.74 7.60
N LEU A 1125 -21.66 -25.43 7.55
CA LEU A 1125 -20.88 -24.72 6.53
C LEU A 1125 -19.84 -23.81 7.19
N SER A 1126 -18.57 -24.00 6.83
CA SER A 1126 -17.50 -23.04 7.10
C SER A 1126 -17.30 -22.18 5.86
N THR A 1127 -17.09 -20.87 6.04
CA THR A 1127 -16.93 -19.93 4.94
C THR A 1127 -15.95 -18.83 5.30
N ALA A 1128 -14.81 -18.78 4.62
CA ALA A 1128 -13.91 -17.63 4.71
C ALA A 1128 -14.51 -16.46 3.91
N LEU A 1129 -14.58 -15.27 4.50
CA LEU A 1129 -15.05 -14.05 3.83
C LEU A 1129 -13.95 -12.99 3.86
N VAL A 1130 -13.56 -12.55 2.68
CA VAL A 1130 -12.58 -11.48 2.47
C VAL A 1130 -13.30 -10.29 1.87
N ARG A 1131 -13.23 -9.15 2.56
CA ARG A 1131 -13.76 -7.89 2.07
C ARG A 1131 -12.63 -7.05 1.49
N ASP A 1132 -12.84 -6.50 0.31
CA ASP A 1132 -12.00 -5.45 -0.24
C ASP A 1132 -12.19 -4.15 0.57
N PRO A 1133 -11.13 -3.50 1.07
CA PRO A 1133 -11.25 -2.22 1.79
C PRO A 1133 -11.49 -1.02 0.86
N GLU A 1134 -11.10 -1.11 -0.42
CA GLU A 1134 -11.21 -0.01 -1.40
C GLU A 1134 -12.51 -0.09 -2.22
N SER A 1135 -13.08 -1.28 -2.36
CA SER A 1135 -14.35 -1.50 -3.07
C SER A 1135 -15.42 -2.20 -2.21
N ASN A 1136 -16.66 -2.23 -2.69
CA ASN A 1136 -17.74 -2.98 -2.04
C ASN A 1136 -17.73 -4.48 -2.37
N ASN A 1137 -16.62 -5.02 -2.89
CA ASN A 1137 -16.51 -6.43 -3.27
C ASN A 1137 -16.22 -7.34 -2.05
N LEU A 1138 -16.79 -8.53 -2.12
CA LEU A 1138 -16.74 -9.59 -1.12
C LEU A 1138 -16.36 -10.89 -1.84
N THR A 1139 -15.28 -11.53 -1.41
CA THR A 1139 -14.89 -12.85 -1.89
C THR A 1139 -15.19 -13.86 -0.79
N LEU A 1140 -15.95 -14.90 -1.11
CA LEU A 1140 -16.32 -15.96 -0.19
C LEU A 1140 -15.74 -17.30 -0.68
N PHE A 1141 -15.16 -18.07 0.24
CA PHE A 1141 -14.70 -19.43 -0.02
C PHE A 1141 -15.54 -20.39 0.82
N GLN A 1142 -16.35 -21.23 0.17
CA GLN A 1142 -17.26 -22.18 0.82
C GLN A 1142 -17.18 -23.53 0.12
N GLN A 1143 -17.03 -24.61 0.89
CA GLN A 1143 -16.96 -25.99 0.37
C GLN A 1143 -15.99 -26.14 -0.82
N GLY A 1144 -14.82 -25.49 -0.72
CA GLY A 1144 -13.79 -25.53 -1.75
C GLY A 1144 -14.09 -24.75 -3.03
N ARG A 1145 -15.06 -23.82 -3.00
CA ARG A 1145 -15.46 -23.00 -4.16
C ARG A 1145 -15.42 -21.50 -3.83
N GLN A 1146 -14.98 -20.70 -4.80
CA GLN A 1146 -14.95 -19.24 -4.71
C GLN A 1146 -16.25 -18.61 -5.26
N PHE A 1147 -16.82 -17.66 -4.51
CA PHE A 1147 -17.94 -16.83 -4.94
C PHE A 1147 -17.57 -15.35 -4.81
N ARG A 1148 -17.83 -14.54 -5.85
CA ARG A 1148 -17.56 -13.10 -5.88
C ARG A 1148 -18.88 -12.34 -5.81
N LEU A 1149 -19.12 -11.63 -4.71
CA LEU A 1149 -20.31 -10.82 -4.47
C LEU A 1149 -19.94 -9.35 -4.28
N GLN A 1150 -20.89 -8.45 -4.49
CA GLN A 1150 -20.73 -7.03 -4.21
C GLN A 1150 -21.90 -6.52 -3.37
N LEU A 1151 -21.61 -5.68 -2.37
CA LEU A 1151 -22.63 -4.94 -1.64
C LEU A 1151 -23.15 -3.78 -2.50
N ALA A 1152 -24.44 -3.77 -2.81
CA ALA A 1152 -25.03 -2.80 -3.72
C ALA A 1152 -25.03 -1.39 -3.11
N THR A 1153 -24.34 -0.45 -3.76
CA THR A 1153 -24.34 0.96 -3.38
C THR A 1153 -25.73 1.58 -3.58
N PRO A 1154 -26.36 2.18 -2.54
CA PRO A 1154 -27.66 2.82 -2.68
C PRO A 1154 -27.68 3.93 -3.74
N LYS A 1155 -28.78 4.07 -4.48
CA LYS A 1155 -28.91 5.05 -5.58
C LYS A 1155 -28.58 6.49 -5.15
N TYR A 1156 -29.10 6.91 -4.00
CA TYR A 1156 -28.85 8.27 -3.45
C TYR A 1156 -27.34 8.53 -3.22
N LEU A 1157 -26.56 7.49 -2.90
CA LEU A 1157 -25.12 7.63 -2.63
C LEU A 1157 -24.32 7.70 -3.93
N LYS A 1158 -24.73 6.98 -4.98
CA LYS A 1158 -24.13 7.14 -6.33
C LYS A 1158 -24.34 8.56 -6.88
N GLU A 1159 -25.54 9.11 -6.71
CA GLU A 1159 -25.89 10.48 -7.11
C GLU A 1159 -25.09 11.52 -6.31
N ALA A 1160 -24.96 11.35 -4.99
CA ALA A 1160 -24.18 12.24 -4.13
C ALA A 1160 -22.66 12.20 -4.41
N LEU A 1161 -22.13 11.06 -4.84
CA LEU A 1161 -20.72 10.88 -5.20
C LEU A 1161 -20.38 11.33 -6.63
N GLY A 1162 -21.36 11.82 -7.40
CA GLY A 1162 -21.14 12.33 -8.76
C GLY A 1162 -20.73 11.27 -9.79
N GLN A 1163 -20.87 9.98 -9.48
CA GLN A 1163 -20.59 8.88 -10.41
C GLN A 1163 -21.67 8.85 -11.50
N LYS A 1164 -21.38 9.49 -12.64
CA LYS A 1164 -22.13 9.28 -13.88
C LYS A 1164 -21.59 8.05 -14.59
N ASP A 1165 -22.47 7.16 -15.03
CA ASP A 1165 -22.14 6.20 -16.07
C ASP A 1165 -21.68 6.98 -17.32
N VAL A 1166 -20.48 6.70 -17.82
CA VAL A 1166 -19.94 7.34 -19.04
C VAL A 1166 -20.54 6.64 -20.26
N ALA A 1167 -21.83 6.89 -20.46
CA ALA A 1167 -22.54 6.45 -21.65
C ALA A 1167 -21.78 6.88 -22.92
N ASN A 1168 -21.75 6.00 -23.92
CA ASN A 1168 -21.03 6.19 -25.19
C ASN A 1168 -19.50 6.23 -25.09
N SER A 1169 -18.88 5.45 -24.19
CA SER A 1169 -17.42 5.25 -24.17
C SER A 1169 -17.01 3.78 -24.14
N VAL A 1170 -15.84 3.48 -24.73
CA VAL A 1170 -15.14 2.20 -24.62
C VAL A 1170 -14.03 2.38 -23.59
N LEU A 1171 -14.16 1.68 -22.46
CA LEU A 1171 -13.20 1.73 -21.36
C LEU A 1171 -12.07 0.71 -21.56
N ALA A 1172 -10.91 0.99 -20.98
CA ALA A 1172 -9.82 0.04 -20.84
C ALA A 1172 -10.30 -1.11 -19.92
N PRO A 1173 -10.35 -2.37 -20.39
CA PRO A 1173 -10.87 -3.48 -19.60
C PRO A 1173 -9.94 -3.89 -18.46
N MET A 1174 -8.68 -3.45 -18.52
CA MET A 1174 -7.58 -3.81 -17.63
C MET A 1174 -6.57 -2.65 -17.59
N PRO A 1175 -5.64 -2.59 -16.61
CA PRO A 1175 -4.51 -1.69 -16.71
C PRO A 1175 -3.61 -2.12 -17.87
N CYS A 1176 -3.25 -1.18 -18.75
CA CYS A 1176 -2.58 -1.50 -20.00
C CYS A 1176 -1.79 -0.31 -20.55
N LYS A 1177 -0.86 -0.60 -21.46
CA LYS A 1177 -0.20 0.38 -22.32
C LYS A 1177 -0.88 0.42 -23.67
N VAL A 1178 -1.21 1.59 -24.20
CA VAL A 1178 -1.70 1.71 -25.58
C VAL A 1178 -0.52 1.49 -26.53
N LEU A 1179 -0.57 0.47 -27.40
CA LEU A 1179 0.47 0.27 -28.42
C LEU A 1179 0.20 1.11 -29.66
N ARG A 1180 -1.03 1.07 -30.15
CA ARG A 1180 -1.47 1.78 -31.36
C ARG A 1180 -2.98 2.04 -31.30
N VAL A 1181 -3.38 3.17 -31.89
CA VAL A 1181 -4.78 3.53 -32.09
C VAL A 1181 -5.07 3.30 -33.58
N GLU A 1182 -6.13 2.56 -33.88
CA GLU A 1182 -6.49 2.13 -35.24
C GLU A 1182 -7.54 3.06 -35.89
N VAL A 1183 -8.02 4.07 -35.15
CA VAL A 1183 -9.07 5.03 -35.55
C VAL A 1183 -8.73 6.46 -35.11
N ALA A 1184 -9.25 7.45 -35.82
CA ALA A 1184 -9.10 8.88 -35.52
C ALA A 1184 -10.40 9.50 -34.99
N GLU A 1185 -10.28 10.69 -34.41
CA GLU A 1185 -11.43 11.52 -34.03
C GLU A 1185 -12.21 11.93 -35.29
N GLY A 1186 -13.51 11.65 -35.31
CA GLY A 1186 -14.40 11.87 -36.44
C GLY A 1186 -14.64 10.65 -37.34
N ASP A 1187 -13.92 9.53 -37.16
CA ASP A 1187 -14.10 8.32 -37.98
C ASP A 1187 -15.45 7.63 -37.73
N GLU A 1188 -16.09 7.15 -38.79
CA GLU A 1188 -17.19 6.18 -38.70
C GLU A 1188 -16.63 4.76 -38.56
N VAL A 1189 -17.06 4.06 -37.51
CA VAL A 1189 -16.64 2.70 -37.19
C VAL A 1189 -17.83 1.75 -37.16
N LYS A 1190 -17.61 0.53 -37.63
CA LYS A 1190 -18.61 -0.55 -37.53
C LYS A 1190 -18.40 -1.40 -36.28
N LYS A 1191 -19.46 -2.06 -35.82
CA LYS A 1191 -19.41 -3.09 -34.79
C LYS A 1191 -18.33 -4.14 -35.13
N ASN A 1192 -17.55 -4.51 -34.13
CA ASN A 1192 -16.36 -5.37 -34.20
C ASN A 1192 -15.15 -4.82 -34.98
N GLN A 1193 -15.18 -3.60 -35.52
CA GLN A 1193 -13.99 -2.92 -36.06
C GLN A 1193 -12.97 -2.67 -34.93
N ALA A 1194 -11.68 -2.78 -35.23
CA ALA A 1194 -10.62 -2.48 -34.26
C ALA A 1194 -10.59 -0.97 -33.96
N LEU A 1195 -10.42 -0.60 -32.69
CA LEU A 1195 -10.32 0.78 -32.23
C LEU A 1195 -8.93 1.09 -31.68
N VAL A 1196 -8.45 0.27 -30.75
CA VAL A 1196 -7.19 0.46 -30.05
C VAL A 1196 -6.56 -0.90 -29.81
N VAL A 1197 -5.24 -1.02 -29.98
CA VAL A 1197 -4.48 -2.20 -29.56
C VAL A 1197 -3.68 -1.83 -28.32
N ILE A 1198 -3.91 -2.60 -27.26
CA ILE A 1198 -3.29 -2.43 -25.95
C ILE A 1198 -2.33 -3.58 -25.67
N GLU A 1199 -1.27 -3.30 -24.94
CA GLU A 1199 -0.35 -4.27 -24.34
C GLU A 1199 -0.61 -4.30 -22.83
N SER A 1200 -0.83 -5.49 -22.28
CA SER A 1200 -0.77 -5.69 -20.83
C SER A 1200 -0.15 -7.05 -20.55
N MET A 1201 0.77 -7.12 -19.59
CA MET A 1201 1.50 -8.34 -19.22
C MET A 1201 2.12 -9.06 -20.44
N LYS A 1202 2.68 -8.25 -21.36
CA LYS A 1202 3.29 -8.65 -22.65
C LYS A 1202 2.33 -9.32 -23.67
N MET A 1203 1.02 -9.29 -23.40
CA MET A 1203 -0.02 -9.73 -24.35
C MET A 1203 -0.63 -8.53 -25.09
N GLU A 1204 -0.70 -8.62 -26.42
CA GLU A 1204 -1.47 -7.69 -27.25
C GLU A 1204 -2.96 -8.06 -27.23
N THR A 1205 -3.82 -7.10 -26.91
CA THR A 1205 -5.28 -7.22 -26.99
C THR A 1205 -5.84 -6.13 -27.90
N VAL A 1206 -6.62 -6.54 -28.90
CA VAL A 1206 -7.31 -5.61 -29.82
C VAL A 1206 -8.68 -5.27 -29.24
N ILE A 1207 -8.84 -4.04 -28.76
CA ILE A 1207 -10.13 -3.48 -28.35
C ILE A 1207 -10.94 -3.14 -29.59
N ARG A 1208 -12.15 -3.69 -29.67
CA ARG A 1208 -13.06 -3.58 -30.82
C ARG A 1208 -14.32 -2.79 -30.47
N SER A 1209 -14.93 -2.18 -31.48
CA SER A 1209 -16.16 -1.40 -31.31
C SER A 1209 -17.34 -2.29 -30.90
N PRO A 1210 -18.07 -2.00 -29.81
CA PRO A 1210 -19.26 -2.76 -29.43
C PRO A 1210 -20.48 -2.49 -30.33
N GLN A 1211 -20.46 -1.37 -31.06
CA GLN A 1211 -21.58 -0.85 -31.86
C GLN A 1211 -21.09 -0.19 -33.16
N ASP A 1212 -22.02 0.10 -34.07
CA ASP A 1212 -21.78 1.06 -35.15
C ASP A 1212 -21.85 2.48 -34.55
N GLY A 1213 -20.98 3.40 -34.98
CA GLY A 1213 -20.99 4.77 -34.47
C GLY A 1213 -19.85 5.63 -35.01
N LYS A 1214 -19.86 6.91 -34.64
CA LYS A 1214 -18.80 7.86 -35.00
C LYS A 1214 -17.96 8.20 -33.77
N ILE A 1215 -16.64 8.24 -33.92
CA ILE A 1215 -15.72 8.56 -32.82
C ILE A 1215 -15.76 10.06 -32.52
N ALA A 1216 -16.18 10.43 -31.31
CA ALA A 1216 -16.10 11.81 -30.83
C ALA A 1216 -14.68 12.18 -30.41
N ARG A 1217 -14.01 11.28 -29.66
CA ARG A 1217 -12.70 11.56 -29.04
C ARG A 1217 -11.88 10.29 -28.84
N VAL A 1218 -10.57 10.40 -29.04
CA VAL A 1218 -9.59 9.37 -28.65
C VAL A 1218 -8.86 9.87 -27.41
N VAL A 1219 -9.08 9.20 -26.28
CA VAL A 1219 -8.69 9.73 -24.96
C VAL A 1219 -7.19 9.51 -24.66
N HIS A 1220 -6.60 8.45 -25.22
CA HIS A 1220 -5.21 8.05 -24.99
C HIS A 1220 -4.44 7.79 -26.28
N LYS A 1221 -3.13 8.07 -26.27
CA LYS A 1221 -2.22 7.93 -27.42
C LYS A 1221 -1.33 6.70 -27.30
N ALA A 1222 -0.77 6.28 -28.43
CA ALA A 1222 0.27 5.25 -28.46
C ALA A 1222 1.44 5.60 -27.52
N GLY A 1223 1.74 4.71 -26.58
CA GLY A 1223 2.72 4.89 -25.50
C GLY A 1223 2.10 5.08 -24.10
N ASP A 1224 0.85 5.56 -24.00
CA ASP A 1224 0.23 5.91 -22.72
C ASP A 1224 -0.09 4.68 -21.85
N LEU A 1225 0.10 4.82 -20.53
CA LEU A 1225 -0.33 3.84 -19.52
C LEU A 1225 -1.72 4.23 -18.98
N CYS A 1226 -2.67 3.31 -19.10
CA CYS A 1226 -4.08 3.46 -18.70
C CYS A 1226 -4.39 2.53 -17.51
N LYS A 1227 -5.29 2.95 -16.62
CA LYS A 1227 -5.87 2.06 -15.59
C LYS A 1227 -7.15 1.40 -16.11
N ALA A 1228 -7.53 0.25 -15.55
CA ALA A 1228 -8.84 -0.35 -15.79
C ALA A 1228 -9.97 0.67 -15.54
N GLY A 1229 -11.01 0.64 -16.38
CA GLY A 1229 -12.14 1.59 -16.32
C GLY A 1229 -11.86 2.99 -16.87
N THR A 1230 -10.63 3.30 -17.32
CA THR A 1230 -10.34 4.59 -17.98
C THR A 1230 -10.89 4.58 -19.42
N ALA A 1231 -11.58 5.62 -19.87
CA ALA A 1231 -12.05 5.70 -21.26
C ALA A 1231 -10.86 5.68 -22.25
N LEU A 1232 -10.92 4.84 -23.28
CA LEU A 1232 -9.97 4.81 -24.39
C LEU A 1232 -10.49 5.60 -25.59
N VAL A 1233 -11.78 5.42 -25.91
CA VAL A 1233 -12.46 6.01 -27.06
C VAL A 1233 -13.88 6.40 -26.66
N GLU A 1234 -14.35 7.57 -27.09
CA GLU A 1234 -15.70 8.09 -26.88
C GLU A 1234 -16.41 8.22 -28.22
N PHE A 1235 -17.71 7.87 -28.27
CA PHE A 1235 -18.56 8.02 -29.44
C PHE A 1235 -19.36 9.33 -29.38
N ASP A 1236 -19.70 9.89 -30.54
CA ASP A 1236 -20.69 10.97 -30.64
C ASP A 1236 -22.03 10.47 -30.07
N GLY A 1237 -22.64 11.27 -29.20
CA GLY A 1237 -23.97 10.96 -28.67
C GLY A 1237 -25.01 11.04 -29.78
N ALA A 1238 -25.75 9.95 -30.02
CA ALA A 1238 -26.89 9.98 -30.92
C ALA A 1238 -27.98 10.90 -30.35
N ASP A 1239 -28.38 11.93 -31.11
CA ASP A 1239 -29.51 12.78 -30.76
C ASP A 1239 -30.80 11.95 -30.64
N GLU A 1240 -31.56 12.14 -29.56
CA GLU A 1240 -32.89 11.55 -29.37
C GLU A 1240 -33.94 12.21 -30.30
N GLU A 1241 -33.94 11.87 -31.58
CA GLU A 1241 -35.04 12.17 -32.51
C GLU A 1241 -35.81 10.90 -32.93
N GLY A 1242 -36.75 10.44 -32.10
CA GLY A 1242 -37.62 9.32 -32.49
C GLY A 1242 -38.59 8.80 -31.41
N LYS A 1243 -39.76 9.45 -31.27
CA LYS A 1243 -40.84 9.04 -30.34
C LYS A 1243 -41.34 7.59 -30.56
N SER A 1244 -41.42 6.80 -29.48
CA SER A 1244 -42.66 6.16 -28.97
C SER A 1244 -42.40 5.28 -27.74
#